data_AF-A0A821XXS2-F1
#
_entry.id   AF-A0A821XXS2-F1
#
_cell.length_a   1.000
_cell.length_b   1.000
_cell.length_c   1.000
_cell.angle_alpha   90.00
_cell.angle_beta   90.00
_cell.angle_gamma   90.00
#
_symmetry.space_group_name_H-M   'P 1'
#
loop_
_entity.id
_entity.type
_entity.pdbx_description
1 polymer ?
#
loop_
_entity_poly.entity_id
_entity_poly.type
_entity_poly.pdbx_seq_one_letter_code
_entity_poly.pdbx_strand_id
1 'polypeptide(L)'
;MEQILQFDWTNFQPETDKYFLTSEALQNSVTEKILQNNFHDPLISSSEDEEQEVINWDEIFSKKKYNERNNHIFVPGFRGCPKYPKLSSLKPNQQTQLLKVICANHSHVLPQKSFPRPTKIDFRLFEELKPLYEQEQKEFIAWAKNLWTTEHCVRALRPKPPVELVYEAYFKLNASELQCYPKFYTLAAQIPLEGKHENNNEMVFCEDLIDVNNLDMPEIQYEAIEEKIMIVKNCSVPEPCNKHPCRFILPTEKSVSILPKTEIERELAQYALEQGAQYIASESALKCLLTIDQPWYITVCVSEAIDSYGERSNVLVLGSEFSIKKESVLQRTYKAFQHLLEDALVPLSERSRLISQQALSEEDSLNVISMNLHDDLEPTSDDEDNLCIDTGDDFQEVVPQTEELHDNNEKESSANKDKSSTNNKNIGPYVCTCKDTIFEVPPPRSYKKWRVRNKVTGERHDIIVHCEHRVRHGTGEIVLEPIPEYQLECGAVSLSRHKIAALALSLHLRRKASLLKVRIDGSSGEVVTMEKLSSTEWSEKHGEMLPHIADVLHTTLNQLQGLLPGNYILQHDPSHGTNAMLYRPGKSNADSLVLNLDVNAPAPADQSADVKVPPTLCDDLLPIHKHRRILPCAFTPYEDQLPKQPRKAPAKNKTPPQAIKWPAPLRARKKKIQD
;
A
#
# COMPACT_ATOMS: atom_id res chain seq x y z
N MET A 1 8.23 5.46 51.41
CA MET A 1 8.71 4.33 52.25
C MET A 1 7.60 3.65 53.04
N GLU A 2 6.51 4.34 53.44
CA GLU A 2 5.36 3.72 54.12
C GLU A 2 4.65 2.62 53.28
N GLN A 3 4.70 2.69 51.95
CA GLN A 3 4.08 1.69 51.07
C GLN A 3 4.79 0.32 51.07
N ILE A 4 6.04 0.23 51.54
CA ILE A 4 6.81 -1.02 51.52
C ILE A 4 6.30 -1.99 52.61
N LEU A 5 5.87 -1.47 53.78
CA LEU A 5 5.39 -2.29 54.89
C LEU A 5 3.96 -2.84 54.71
N GLN A 6 3.15 -2.29 53.80
CA GLN A 6 1.82 -2.89 53.51
C GLN A 6 1.92 -4.28 52.87
N PHE A 7 3.10 -4.64 52.35
CA PHE A 7 3.34 -5.91 51.68
C PHE A 7 4.47 -6.74 52.31
N ASP A 8 5.08 -6.27 53.41
CA ASP A 8 6.18 -6.94 54.09
C ASP A 8 5.66 -7.86 55.20
N TRP A 9 5.99 -9.16 55.14
CA TRP A 9 5.52 -10.20 56.07
C TRP A 9 6.24 -10.15 57.41
N THR A 10 6.18 -9.00 58.09
CA THR A 10 6.71 -8.86 59.45
C THR A 10 5.58 -8.90 60.46
N ASN A 11 5.76 -9.66 61.55
CA ASN A 11 4.83 -9.76 62.68
C ASN A 11 4.83 -8.47 63.52
N PHE A 12 4.51 -7.32 62.93
CA PHE A 12 4.29 -6.10 63.70
C PHE A 12 2.88 -6.07 64.25
N GLN A 13 2.75 -6.14 65.58
CA GLN A 13 1.49 -5.88 66.27
C GLN A 13 1.17 -4.38 66.19
N PRO A 14 -0.03 -4.00 65.71
CA PRO A 14 -0.38 -2.62 65.39
C PRO A 14 -0.91 -1.87 66.62
N GLU A 15 -0.14 -1.80 67.71
CA GLU A 15 -0.60 -1.13 68.94
C GLU A 15 0.32 -0.02 69.48
N THR A 16 1.30 0.45 68.72
CA THR A 16 2.05 1.66 69.12
C THR A 16 2.18 2.66 67.98
N ASP A 17 1.32 3.68 68.02
CA ASP A 17 1.39 4.91 67.22
C ASP A 17 2.69 5.69 67.46
N LYS A 18 3.76 5.36 66.73
CA LYS A 18 4.91 6.25 66.51
C LYS A 18 5.37 6.18 65.05
N TYR A 19 5.10 7.26 64.31
CA TYR A 19 5.41 7.48 62.89
C TYR A 19 6.91 7.70 62.57
N PHE A 20 7.84 6.99 63.23
CA PHE A 20 9.25 7.02 62.84
C PHE A 20 9.90 5.63 62.93
N LEU A 21 10.39 5.17 61.78
CA LEU A 21 11.16 3.92 61.63
C LEU A 21 12.49 4.03 62.38
N THR A 22 12.77 3.11 63.29
CA THR A 22 14.11 2.93 63.85
C THR A 22 14.97 2.12 62.88
N SER A 23 16.28 2.40 62.81
CA SER A 23 17.21 1.67 61.91
C SER A 23 17.23 0.16 62.18
N GLU A 24 16.92 -0.25 63.41
CA GLU A 24 16.82 -1.64 63.85
C GLU A 24 15.56 -2.36 63.32
N ALA A 25 14.48 -1.61 63.04
CA ALA A 25 13.28 -2.14 62.39
C ALA A 25 13.49 -2.35 60.88
N LEU A 26 14.29 -1.49 60.25
CA LEU A 26 14.66 -1.61 58.83
C LEU A 26 15.48 -2.90 58.59
N GLN A 27 16.50 -3.15 59.41
CA GLN A 27 17.33 -4.36 59.33
C GLN A 27 16.56 -5.67 59.49
N ASN A 28 15.36 -5.62 60.08
CA ASN A 28 14.50 -6.79 60.28
C ASN A 28 13.39 -6.95 59.22
N SER A 29 13.27 -6.03 58.26
CA SER A 29 12.41 -6.16 57.08
C SER A 29 12.84 -7.36 56.22
N VAL A 30 11.87 -8.16 55.79
CA VAL A 30 12.12 -9.26 54.84
C VAL A 30 12.55 -8.68 53.49
N THR A 31 11.92 -7.59 53.08
CA THR A 31 12.25 -6.87 51.85
C THR A 31 13.70 -6.38 51.86
N GLU A 32 14.19 -5.82 52.97
CA GLU A 32 15.59 -5.37 53.07
C GLU A 32 16.58 -6.55 53.13
N LYS A 33 16.22 -7.65 53.81
CA LYS A 33 17.02 -8.88 53.78
C LYS A 33 17.12 -9.49 52.39
N ILE A 34 16.06 -9.41 51.57
CA ILE A 34 16.09 -9.84 50.16
C ILE A 34 16.99 -8.91 49.34
N LEU A 35 16.88 -7.59 49.51
CA LEU A 35 17.72 -6.62 48.80
C LEU A 35 19.20 -6.72 49.17
N GLN A 36 19.51 -7.11 50.41
CA GLN A 36 20.87 -7.36 50.90
C GLN A 36 21.32 -8.82 50.70
N ASN A 37 20.54 -9.66 50.00
CA ASN A 37 20.84 -11.07 49.69
C ASN A 37 21.05 -11.98 50.93
N ASN A 38 20.47 -11.61 52.07
CA ASN A 38 20.58 -12.32 53.36
C ASN A 38 19.27 -12.98 53.79
N PHE A 39 18.30 -13.16 52.89
CA PHE A 39 17.03 -13.81 53.19
C PHE A 39 17.14 -15.35 53.10
N HIS A 40 16.77 -16.05 54.17
CA HIS A 40 16.64 -17.51 54.21
C HIS A 40 15.17 -17.90 54.28
N ASP A 41 14.72 -18.73 53.33
CA ASP A 41 13.34 -19.21 53.26
C ASP A 41 13.06 -20.19 54.41
N PRO A 42 12.17 -19.86 55.37
CA PRO A 42 11.86 -20.72 56.51
C PRO A 42 11.05 -21.97 56.13
N LEU A 43 10.61 -22.15 54.88
CA LEU A 43 9.93 -23.36 54.41
C LEU A 43 10.91 -24.47 53.98
N ILE A 44 12.20 -24.18 53.88
CA ILE A 44 13.25 -25.18 53.65
C ILE A 44 13.72 -25.69 55.02
N SER A 45 12.94 -26.60 55.62
CA SER A 45 13.35 -27.30 56.84
C SER A 45 14.50 -28.27 56.54
N SER A 46 15.65 -28.02 57.15
CA SER A 46 16.63 -28.99 57.67
C SER A 46 16.40 -30.47 57.28
N SER A 47 17.12 -30.94 56.26
CA SER A 47 17.57 -32.34 56.19
C SER A 47 18.78 -32.45 55.26
N GLU A 48 19.91 -32.80 55.86
CA GLU A 48 21.03 -33.60 55.34
C GLU A 48 21.72 -33.20 54.02
N ASP A 49 23.04 -33.31 54.07
CA ASP A 49 24.00 -33.08 53.00
C ASP A 49 23.63 -33.79 51.69
N GLU A 50 23.04 -33.06 50.75
CA GLU A 50 23.21 -33.32 49.33
C GLU A 50 23.70 -32.00 48.70
N GLU A 51 24.85 -32.06 48.03
CA GLU A 51 25.35 -30.99 47.17
C GLU A 51 24.24 -30.65 46.15
N GLN A 52 23.38 -29.70 46.49
CA GLN A 52 22.48 -29.10 45.53
C GLN A 52 23.35 -28.39 44.52
N GLU A 53 23.47 -28.97 43.32
CA GLU A 53 24.02 -28.31 42.16
C GLU A 53 23.37 -26.93 42.08
N VAL A 54 24.14 -25.89 42.41
CA VAL A 54 23.69 -24.51 42.33
C VAL A 54 23.33 -24.30 40.87
N ILE A 55 22.03 -24.31 40.58
CA ILE A 55 21.51 -24.06 39.25
C ILE A 55 21.99 -22.66 38.88
N ASN A 56 23.03 -22.59 38.06
CA ASN A 56 23.59 -21.34 37.61
C ASN A 56 22.62 -20.76 36.58
N TRP A 57 21.63 -20.01 37.09
CA TRP A 57 20.61 -19.37 36.27
C TRP A 57 21.22 -18.48 35.21
N ASP A 58 22.37 -17.84 35.46
CA ASP A 58 23.08 -17.06 34.46
C ASP A 58 23.66 -17.94 33.36
N GLU A 59 24.18 -19.13 33.67
CA GLU A 59 24.62 -20.10 32.67
C GLU A 59 23.44 -20.70 31.90
N ILE A 60 22.28 -20.89 32.53
CA ILE A 60 21.05 -21.32 31.85
C ILE A 60 20.49 -20.21 30.97
N PHE A 61 20.44 -18.96 31.42
CA PHE A 61 19.97 -17.82 30.65
C PHE A 61 20.95 -17.45 29.54
N SER A 62 22.25 -17.62 29.74
CA SER A 62 23.25 -17.45 28.69
C SER A 62 23.26 -18.62 27.71
N LYS A 63 23.11 -19.88 28.14
CA LYS A 63 22.87 -21.03 27.24
C LYS A 63 21.54 -20.88 26.48
N LYS A 64 20.50 -20.34 27.11
CA LYS A 64 19.20 -20.06 26.48
C LYS A 64 19.30 -18.91 25.48
N LYS A 65 19.97 -17.80 25.83
CA LYS A 65 20.28 -16.71 24.89
C LYS A 65 21.23 -17.13 23.77
N TYR A 66 22.18 -18.04 24.02
CA TYR A 66 23.12 -18.55 23.02
C TYR A 66 22.44 -19.57 22.08
N ASN A 67 21.57 -20.42 22.61
CA ASN A 67 20.70 -21.31 21.81
C ASN A 67 19.60 -20.55 21.05
N GLU A 68 19.08 -19.45 21.61
CA GLU A 68 18.12 -18.56 20.94
C GLU A 68 18.81 -17.76 19.82
N ARG A 69 20.06 -17.29 20.02
CA ARG A 69 20.84 -16.58 18.98
C ARG A 69 21.31 -17.50 17.85
N ASN A 70 21.63 -18.77 18.12
CA ASN A 70 22.13 -19.70 17.09
C ASN A 70 21.03 -20.41 16.28
N ASN A 71 19.75 -20.38 16.70
CA ASN A 71 18.67 -21.12 16.03
C ASN A 71 17.53 -20.26 15.45
N HIS A 72 17.50 -18.95 15.67
CA HIS A 72 16.39 -18.14 15.17
C HIS A 72 16.62 -17.73 13.71
N ILE A 73 16.28 -18.64 12.79
CA ILE A 73 16.08 -18.28 11.38
C ILE A 73 15.02 -17.17 11.36
N PHE A 74 15.34 -16.03 10.74
CA PHE A 74 14.35 -14.99 10.49
C PHE A 74 13.29 -15.53 9.51
N VAL A 75 12.02 -15.41 9.89
CA VAL A 75 10.89 -15.84 9.06
C VAL A 75 10.06 -14.60 8.76
N PRO A 76 10.09 -14.08 7.52
CA PRO A 76 9.32 -12.92 7.14
C PRO A 76 7.82 -13.13 7.38
N GLY A 77 7.15 -12.11 7.94
CA GLY A 77 5.72 -12.14 8.21
C GLY A 77 5.28 -13.19 9.24
N PHE A 78 6.19 -13.66 10.10
CA PHE A 78 5.87 -14.67 11.10
C PHE A 78 4.83 -14.18 12.12
N ARG A 79 3.75 -14.95 12.25
CA ARG A 79 2.67 -14.70 13.22
C ARG A 79 2.41 -15.95 14.07
N GLY A 80 1.59 -15.80 15.12
CA GLY A 80 1.08 -16.95 15.88
C GLY A 80 0.21 -17.87 15.02
N CYS A 81 0.07 -19.15 15.40
CA CYS A 81 -0.85 -20.05 14.71
C CYS A 81 -2.30 -19.62 14.99
N PRO A 82 -3.18 -19.59 13.97
CA PRO A 82 -4.60 -19.45 14.24
C PRO A 82 -5.08 -20.71 14.97
N LYS A 83 -6.15 -20.59 15.75
CA LYS A 83 -6.75 -21.73 16.45
C LYS A 83 -7.51 -22.58 15.44
N TYR A 84 -6.87 -23.63 14.92
CA TYR A 84 -7.48 -24.50 13.92
C TYR A 84 -8.69 -25.25 14.51
N PRO A 85 -9.80 -25.39 13.77
CA PRO A 85 -11.00 -26.05 14.27
C PRO A 85 -10.86 -27.57 14.32
N LYS A 86 -9.95 -28.15 13.54
CA LYS A 86 -9.75 -29.59 13.40
C LYS A 86 -8.32 -29.91 12.93
N LEU A 87 -7.97 -31.19 13.00
CA LEU A 87 -6.75 -31.73 12.38
C LEU A 87 -6.90 -31.86 10.88
N SER A 88 -5.74 -31.82 10.21
CA SER A 88 -5.62 -32.17 8.80
C SER A 88 -5.98 -33.63 8.52
N SER A 89 -6.50 -33.87 7.32
CA SER A 89 -6.76 -35.23 6.82
C SER A 89 -5.45 -36.00 6.54
N LEU A 90 -4.37 -35.25 6.27
CA LEU A 90 -3.03 -35.73 6.02
C LEU A 90 -2.22 -35.82 7.33
N LYS A 91 -1.44 -36.89 7.46
CA LYS A 91 -0.49 -37.08 8.58
C LYS A 91 0.70 -36.12 8.46
N PRO A 92 1.40 -35.80 9.57
CA PRO A 92 2.58 -34.91 9.54
C PRO A 92 3.66 -35.30 8.52
N ASN A 93 3.93 -36.60 8.38
CA ASN A 93 4.92 -37.11 7.42
C ASN A 93 4.46 -36.90 5.96
N GLN A 94 3.17 -37.12 5.69
CA GLN A 94 2.59 -36.92 4.36
C GLN A 94 2.64 -35.44 3.97
N GLN A 95 2.23 -34.53 4.86
CA GLN A 95 2.34 -33.09 4.61
C GLN A 95 3.80 -32.67 4.33
N THR A 96 4.75 -33.20 5.11
CA THR A 96 6.18 -32.90 4.89
C THR A 96 6.67 -33.39 3.53
N GLN A 97 6.23 -34.57 3.07
CA GLN A 97 6.62 -35.10 1.75
C GLN A 97 6.03 -34.29 0.59
N LEU A 98 4.76 -33.94 0.68
CA LEU A 98 4.11 -33.06 -0.31
C LEU A 98 4.79 -31.69 -0.34
N LEU A 99 5.13 -31.14 0.84
CA LEU A 99 5.83 -29.86 0.96
C LEU A 99 7.21 -29.91 0.30
N LYS A 100 7.95 -31.03 0.36
CA LYS A 100 9.24 -31.18 -0.37
C LYS A 100 9.06 -30.99 -1.87
N VAL A 101 7.99 -31.53 -2.45
CA VAL A 101 7.69 -31.40 -3.88
C VAL A 101 7.38 -29.95 -4.22
N ILE A 102 6.52 -29.28 -3.45
CA ILE A 102 6.16 -27.86 -3.66
C ILE A 102 7.40 -26.95 -3.51
N CYS A 103 8.23 -27.21 -2.50
CA CYS A 103 9.44 -26.43 -2.23
C CYS A 103 10.50 -26.54 -3.33
N ALA A 104 10.51 -27.63 -4.11
CA ALA A 104 11.46 -27.80 -5.20
C ALA A 104 11.30 -26.75 -6.31
N ASN A 105 10.06 -26.29 -6.53
CA ASN A 105 9.74 -25.24 -7.50
C ASN A 105 9.85 -23.83 -6.92
N HIS A 106 10.03 -23.69 -5.60
CA HIS A 106 10.04 -22.42 -4.87
C HIS A 106 11.27 -22.33 -3.96
N SER A 107 12.45 -22.43 -4.56
CA SER A 107 13.73 -22.38 -3.83
C SER A 107 14.00 -21.03 -3.15
N HIS A 108 13.48 -19.94 -3.73
CA HIS A 108 13.65 -18.56 -3.23
C HIS A 108 12.89 -18.28 -1.92
N VAL A 109 11.86 -19.06 -1.58
CA VAL A 109 11.07 -18.86 -0.35
C VAL A 109 11.84 -19.41 0.86
N LEU A 110 12.17 -18.58 1.85
CA LEU A 110 12.91 -18.96 3.07
C LEU A 110 14.14 -19.85 2.77
N PRO A 111 15.15 -19.32 2.04
CA PRO A 111 16.29 -20.10 1.55
C PRO A 111 17.13 -20.71 2.68
N GLN A 112 17.11 -20.10 3.88
CA GLN A 112 17.80 -20.59 5.07
C GLN A 112 17.27 -21.97 5.54
N LYS A 113 16.04 -22.33 5.14
CA LYS A 113 15.40 -23.61 5.48
C LYS A 113 15.20 -24.47 4.23
N SER A 114 16.21 -25.27 3.91
CA SER A 114 16.15 -26.18 2.77
C SER A 114 15.49 -27.52 3.12
N PHE A 115 14.73 -28.05 2.18
CA PHE A 115 14.25 -29.43 2.21
C PHE A 115 15.17 -30.31 1.35
N PRO A 116 15.34 -31.60 1.68
CA PRO A 116 16.05 -32.52 0.79
C PRO A 116 15.31 -32.61 -0.54
N ARG A 117 16.06 -32.84 -1.63
CA ARG A 117 15.49 -32.98 -2.97
C ARG A 117 14.39 -34.05 -2.98
N PRO A 118 13.23 -33.79 -3.61
CA PRO A 118 12.14 -34.75 -3.65
C PRO A 118 12.57 -36.03 -4.39
N THR A 119 12.20 -37.17 -3.83
CA THR A 119 12.44 -38.48 -4.43
C THR A 119 11.30 -38.87 -5.37
N LYS A 120 11.49 -39.89 -6.22
CA LYS A 120 10.42 -40.43 -7.07
C LYS A 120 9.19 -40.91 -6.26
N ILE A 121 9.41 -41.32 -5.01
CA ILE A 121 8.34 -41.75 -4.10
C ILE A 121 7.52 -40.53 -3.65
N ASP A 122 8.18 -39.42 -3.36
CA ASP A 122 7.50 -38.17 -2.95
C ASP A 122 6.59 -37.64 -4.08
N PHE A 123 7.03 -37.71 -5.33
CA PHE A 123 6.19 -37.35 -6.49
C PHE A 123 4.99 -38.28 -6.67
N ARG A 124 5.17 -39.60 -6.54
CA ARG A 124 4.04 -40.55 -6.62
C ARG A 124 3.01 -40.30 -5.52
N LEU A 125 3.49 -40.10 -4.30
CA LEU A 125 2.62 -39.80 -3.16
C LEU A 125 1.91 -38.46 -3.32
N PHE A 126 2.58 -37.45 -3.90
CA PHE A 126 1.97 -36.17 -4.21
C PHE A 126 0.77 -36.34 -5.14
N GLU A 127 0.93 -37.08 -6.24
CA GLU A 127 -0.17 -37.36 -7.18
C GLU A 127 -1.31 -38.17 -6.54
N GLU A 128 -0.98 -39.17 -5.70
CA GLU A 128 -1.97 -39.99 -4.99
C GLU A 128 -2.80 -39.18 -3.97
N LEU A 129 -2.17 -38.26 -3.23
CA LEU A 129 -2.80 -37.48 -2.16
C LEU A 129 -3.34 -36.13 -2.62
N LYS A 130 -3.03 -35.69 -3.85
CA LYS A 130 -3.53 -34.45 -4.46
C LYS A 130 -5.05 -34.26 -4.35
N PRO A 131 -5.92 -35.24 -4.71
CA PRO A 131 -7.37 -35.02 -4.61
C PRO A 131 -7.84 -34.82 -3.17
N LEU A 132 -7.23 -35.52 -2.21
CA LEU A 132 -7.55 -35.36 -0.79
C LEU A 132 -7.11 -33.98 -0.28
N TYR A 133 -5.92 -33.54 -0.69
CA TYR A 133 -5.39 -32.21 -0.37
C TYR A 133 -6.26 -31.10 -0.97
N GLU A 134 -6.66 -31.18 -2.24
CA GLU A 134 -7.55 -30.20 -2.88
C GLU A 134 -8.92 -30.09 -2.21
N GLN A 135 -9.46 -31.22 -1.71
CA GLN A 135 -10.69 -31.22 -0.93
C GLN A 135 -10.49 -30.49 0.41
N GLU A 136 -9.40 -30.79 1.12
CA GLU A 136 -9.07 -30.13 2.38
C GLU A 136 -8.83 -28.62 2.19
N GLN A 137 -8.17 -28.21 1.09
CA GLN A 137 -7.95 -26.81 0.75
C GLN A 137 -9.26 -26.03 0.61
N LYS A 138 -10.27 -26.61 -0.06
CA LYS A 138 -11.59 -25.95 -0.21
C LYS A 138 -12.25 -25.73 1.15
N GLU A 139 -12.19 -26.72 2.03
CA GLU A 139 -12.72 -26.63 3.39
C GLU A 139 -11.96 -25.60 4.23
N PHE A 140 -10.63 -25.57 4.10
CA PHE A 140 -9.78 -24.63 4.80
C PHE A 140 -10.05 -23.18 4.36
N ILE A 141 -10.12 -22.93 3.05
CA ILE A 141 -10.40 -21.60 2.51
C ILE A 141 -11.77 -21.11 2.97
N ALA A 142 -12.78 -21.98 3.00
CA ALA A 142 -14.10 -21.63 3.53
C ALA A 142 -14.05 -21.25 5.02
N TRP A 143 -13.26 -21.97 5.82
CA TRP A 143 -13.02 -21.62 7.22
C TRP A 143 -12.25 -20.29 7.39
N ALA A 144 -11.21 -20.05 6.59
CA ALA A 144 -10.42 -18.82 6.64
C ALA A 144 -11.25 -17.58 6.26
N LYS A 145 -12.22 -17.73 5.33
CA LYS A 145 -13.22 -16.69 5.02
C LYS A 145 -14.10 -16.36 6.22
N ASN A 146 -14.52 -17.35 7.01
CA ASN A 146 -15.28 -17.10 8.23
C ASN A 146 -14.43 -16.38 9.29
N LEU A 147 -13.14 -16.70 9.38
CA LEU A 147 -12.21 -16.02 10.29
C LEU A 147 -12.10 -14.52 9.98
N TRP A 148 -12.08 -14.15 8.69
CA TRP A 148 -12.06 -12.74 8.25
C TRP A 148 -13.23 -11.91 8.79
N THR A 149 -14.43 -12.51 8.81
CA THR A 149 -15.64 -11.81 9.23
C THR A 149 -15.73 -11.57 10.74
N THR A 150 -14.79 -12.10 11.53
CA THR A 150 -14.74 -11.86 12.98
C THR A 150 -14.13 -10.50 13.31
N GLU A 151 -14.62 -9.84 14.37
CA GLU A 151 -14.32 -8.43 14.71
C GLU A 151 -12.81 -8.10 14.84
N HIS A 152 -11.95 -9.10 15.06
CA HIS A 152 -10.50 -8.92 15.18
C HIS A 152 -9.81 -8.47 13.88
N CYS A 153 -10.34 -8.79 12.70
CA CYS A 153 -9.74 -8.43 11.42
C CYS A 153 -9.96 -6.95 11.02
N VAL A 154 -11.02 -6.31 11.55
CA VAL A 154 -11.42 -4.95 11.18
C VAL A 154 -10.37 -3.89 11.53
N ARG A 155 -9.58 -4.09 12.60
CA ARG A 155 -8.52 -3.14 12.98
C ARG A 155 -7.26 -3.26 12.10
N ALA A 156 -6.94 -4.46 11.64
CA ALA A 156 -5.77 -4.72 10.79
C ALA A 156 -5.97 -4.19 9.35
N LEU A 157 -7.20 -3.84 9.00
CA LEU A 157 -7.55 -3.36 7.68
C LEU A 157 -7.39 -1.84 7.54
N ARG A 158 -7.44 -1.08 8.64
CA ARG A 158 -7.26 0.38 8.55
C ARG A 158 -5.82 0.73 8.15
N PRO A 159 -5.60 1.59 7.12
CA PRO A 159 -4.26 1.97 6.73
C PRO A 159 -3.56 2.70 7.87
N LYS A 160 -2.26 2.47 8.03
CA LYS A 160 -1.44 3.20 8.99
C LYS A 160 -1.30 4.67 8.55
N PRO A 161 -1.04 5.61 9.48
CA PRO A 161 -0.88 7.02 9.14
C PRO A 161 0.11 7.31 8.00
N PRO A 162 1.30 6.67 7.90
CA PRO A 162 2.21 6.92 6.78
C PRO A 162 1.66 6.43 5.43
N VAL A 163 0.92 5.30 5.44
CA VAL A 163 0.26 4.77 4.23
C VAL A 163 -0.85 5.72 3.78
N GLU A 164 -1.61 6.24 4.74
CA GLU A 164 -2.68 7.20 4.47
C GLU A 164 -2.11 8.51 3.92
N LEU A 165 -1.01 9.01 4.48
CA LEU A 165 -0.34 10.24 4.04
C LEU A 165 0.13 10.14 2.58
N VAL A 166 0.74 9.03 2.19
CA VAL A 166 1.17 8.78 0.80
C VAL A 166 -0.03 8.73 -0.14
N TYR A 167 -1.09 8.01 0.25
CA TYR A 167 -2.31 7.95 -0.55
C TYR A 167 -2.95 9.34 -0.71
N GLU A 168 -3.05 10.12 0.37
CA GLU A 168 -3.66 11.45 0.34
C GLU A 168 -2.88 12.43 -0.53
N ALA A 169 -1.54 12.35 -0.53
CA ALA A 169 -0.71 13.14 -1.44
C ALA A 169 -0.98 12.78 -2.91
N TYR A 170 -1.01 11.49 -3.24
CA TYR A 170 -1.36 11.00 -4.59
C TYR A 170 -2.76 11.44 -5.01
N PHE A 171 -3.75 11.30 -4.12
CA PHE A 171 -5.13 11.71 -4.37
C PHE A 171 -5.23 13.23 -4.63
N LYS A 172 -4.56 14.05 -3.82
CA LYS A 172 -4.52 15.52 -3.98
C LYS A 172 -3.90 15.95 -5.31
N LEU A 173 -2.84 15.27 -5.76
CA LEU A 173 -2.22 15.56 -7.06
C LEU A 173 -3.17 15.28 -8.20
N ASN A 174 -3.75 14.08 -8.24
CA ASN A 174 -4.72 13.71 -9.28
C ASN A 174 -5.94 14.66 -9.27
N ALA A 175 -6.40 15.06 -8.08
CA ALA A 175 -7.45 16.04 -7.91
C ALA A 175 -7.09 17.40 -8.53
N SER A 176 -5.85 17.85 -8.31
CA SER A 176 -5.31 19.09 -8.86
C SER A 176 -5.25 19.06 -10.40
N GLU A 177 -4.79 17.95 -10.98
CA GLU A 177 -4.70 17.78 -12.44
C GLU A 177 -6.08 17.87 -13.12
N LEU A 178 -7.14 17.44 -12.43
CA LEU A 178 -8.50 17.42 -12.94
C LEU A 178 -9.26 18.74 -12.78
N GLN A 179 -8.67 19.76 -12.14
CA GLN A 179 -9.35 21.05 -11.94
C GLN A 179 -9.74 21.75 -13.24
N CYS A 180 -9.06 21.43 -14.35
CA CYS A 180 -9.38 21.95 -15.68
C CYS A 180 -10.62 21.31 -16.33
N TYR A 181 -11.15 20.22 -15.79
CA TYR A 181 -12.35 19.56 -16.32
C TYR A 181 -13.63 20.22 -15.82
N PRO A 182 -14.74 20.13 -16.57
CA PRO A 182 -16.07 20.49 -16.10
C PRO A 182 -16.41 19.82 -14.76
N LYS A 183 -17.24 20.45 -13.93
CA LYS A 183 -17.67 19.82 -12.66
C LYS A 183 -18.81 18.83 -12.85
N PHE A 184 -19.66 19.05 -13.84
CA PHE A 184 -20.90 18.28 -14.02
C PHE A 184 -20.89 17.53 -15.34
N TYR A 185 -21.24 16.27 -15.24
CA TYR A 185 -21.38 15.37 -16.37
C TYR A 185 -22.72 14.66 -16.34
N THR A 186 -23.21 14.29 -17.51
CA THR A 186 -24.44 13.51 -17.69
C THR A 186 -24.12 12.22 -18.42
N LEU A 187 -24.81 11.14 -18.06
CA LEU A 187 -24.64 9.86 -18.74
C LEU A 187 -24.94 10.01 -20.25
N ALA A 188 -24.01 9.56 -21.08
CA ALA A 188 -24.11 9.57 -22.53
C ALA A 188 -24.39 8.19 -23.10
N ALA A 189 -23.67 7.17 -22.64
CA ALA A 189 -23.78 5.81 -23.16
C ALA A 189 -23.30 4.76 -22.15
N GLN A 190 -23.64 3.50 -22.42
CA GLN A 190 -23.02 2.33 -21.79
C GLN A 190 -22.06 1.70 -22.80
N ILE A 191 -20.81 1.49 -22.40
CA ILE A 191 -19.74 0.95 -23.21
C ILE A 191 -19.43 -0.47 -22.72
N PRO A 192 -19.74 -1.52 -23.49
CA PRO A 192 -19.37 -2.87 -23.13
C PRO A 192 -17.85 -3.04 -23.21
N LEU A 193 -17.24 -3.54 -22.13
CA LEU A 193 -15.81 -3.86 -22.10
C LEU A 193 -15.55 -5.27 -22.63
N GLU A 194 -16.49 -6.19 -22.47
CA GLU A 194 -16.39 -7.55 -22.99
C GLU A 194 -17.35 -7.78 -24.16
N GLY A 195 -16.79 -8.23 -25.28
CA GLY A 195 -17.53 -8.67 -26.47
C GLY A 195 -17.81 -10.17 -26.47
N LYS A 196 -18.34 -10.69 -27.59
CA LYS A 196 -18.45 -12.15 -27.78
C LYS A 196 -17.03 -12.74 -27.83
N HIS A 197 -16.73 -13.68 -26.93
CA HIS A 197 -15.44 -14.37 -26.86
C HIS A 197 -15.23 -15.28 -28.07
N GLU A 198 -14.83 -14.69 -29.19
CA GLU A 198 -14.52 -15.42 -30.41
C GLU A 198 -13.00 -15.54 -30.63
N ASN A 199 -12.16 -14.93 -29.76
CA ASN A 199 -10.69 -14.90 -29.88
C ASN A 199 -10.22 -14.49 -31.28
N ASN A 200 -11.00 -13.65 -31.95
CA ASN A 200 -10.78 -13.21 -33.32
C ASN A 200 -9.86 -11.99 -33.37
N ASN A 201 -9.63 -11.32 -32.24
CA ASN A 201 -8.82 -10.11 -32.18
C ASN A 201 -7.37 -10.41 -31.78
N GLU A 202 -6.45 -9.61 -32.28
CA GLU A 202 -5.06 -9.63 -31.84
C GLU A 202 -4.47 -8.22 -31.76
N MET A 203 -3.44 -8.10 -30.93
CA MET A 203 -2.66 -6.88 -30.77
C MET A 203 -1.28 -7.10 -31.39
N VAL A 204 -0.91 -6.23 -32.34
CA VAL A 204 0.31 -6.35 -33.15
C VAL A 204 1.18 -5.12 -32.94
N PHE A 205 2.41 -5.34 -32.49
CA PHE A 205 3.41 -4.28 -32.39
C PHE A 205 3.80 -3.77 -33.78
N CYS A 206 3.80 -2.44 -33.97
CA CYS A 206 4.14 -1.81 -35.23
C CYS A 206 5.53 -1.15 -35.18
N GLU A 207 5.71 -0.18 -34.29
CA GLU A 207 6.93 0.64 -34.23
C GLU A 207 7.17 1.21 -32.82
N ASP A 208 8.45 1.38 -32.47
CA ASP A 208 8.87 2.17 -31.30
C ASP A 208 9.03 3.62 -31.77
N LEU A 209 8.26 4.55 -31.19
CA LEU A 209 8.29 5.97 -31.55
C LEU A 209 9.28 6.73 -30.66
N ILE A 210 9.23 6.46 -29.36
CA ILE A 210 10.14 6.98 -28.34
C ILE A 210 10.47 5.82 -27.40
N ASP A 211 11.76 5.51 -27.23
CA ASP A 211 12.24 4.50 -26.29
C ASP A 211 12.89 5.18 -25.07
N VAL A 212 12.86 4.50 -23.93
CA VAL A 212 13.48 4.98 -22.69
C VAL A 212 14.80 4.25 -22.48
N ASN A 213 15.87 4.99 -22.23
CA ASN A 213 17.13 4.38 -21.85
C ASN A 213 17.00 3.80 -20.44
N ASN A 214 17.21 2.49 -20.31
CA ASN A 214 17.06 1.82 -19.03
C ASN A 214 17.96 2.43 -17.95
N LEU A 215 19.15 2.93 -18.29
CA LEU A 215 20.10 3.50 -17.33
C LEU A 215 19.58 4.78 -16.64
N ASP A 216 18.60 5.45 -17.24
CA ASP A 216 17.99 6.66 -16.69
C ASP A 216 17.00 6.32 -15.56
N MET A 217 16.58 5.05 -15.45
CA MET A 217 15.73 4.57 -14.36
C MET A 217 16.54 4.30 -13.08
N PRO A 218 15.94 4.56 -11.90
CA PRO A 218 16.44 4.10 -10.61
C PRO A 218 16.66 2.58 -10.58
N GLU A 219 17.84 2.15 -10.15
CA GLU A 219 18.14 0.74 -9.90
C GLU A 219 17.65 0.30 -8.52
N ILE A 220 16.80 -0.73 -8.49
CA ILE A 220 16.36 -1.35 -7.24
C ILE A 220 17.27 -2.50 -6.84
N GLN A 221 17.42 -2.68 -5.53
CA GLN A 221 18.10 -3.83 -4.94
C GLN A 221 17.07 -4.70 -4.24
N TYR A 222 17.03 -5.99 -4.61
CA TYR A 222 16.25 -6.96 -3.87
C TYR A 222 17.02 -8.28 -3.76
N GLU A 223 17.54 -8.55 -2.56
CA GLU A 223 18.29 -9.76 -2.23
C GLU A 223 17.41 -10.78 -1.51
N ALA A 224 17.99 -11.93 -1.13
CA ALA A 224 17.31 -12.87 -0.26
C ALA A 224 16.91 -12.17 1.04
N ILE A 225 15.66 -12.40 1.49
CA ILE A 225 15.16 -11.80 2.73
C ILE A 225 15.80 -12.52 3.91
N GLU A 226 16.95 -12.00 4.34
CA GLU A 226 17.69 -12.47 5.52
C GLU A 226 17.30 -11.68 6.78
N GLU A 227 16.88 -10.44 6.58
CA GLU A 227 16.47 -9.52 7.64
C GLU A 227 15.11 -8.88 7.32
N LYS A 228 14.56 -8.19 8.32
CA LYS A 228 13.25 -7.55 8.21
C LYS A 228 13.29 -6.32 7.30
N ILE A 229 12.63 -6.42 6.15
CA ILE A 229 12.48 -5.31 5.20
C ILE A 229 11.13 -4.63 5.43
N MET A 230 11.15 -3.35 5.81
CA MET A 230 9.95 -2.53 6.02
C MET A 230 9.81 -1.48 4.93
N ILE A 231 8.65 -1.43 4.26
CA ILE A 231 8.35 -0.39 3.27
C ILE A 231 7.64 0.82 3.87
N VAL A 232 6.96 0.65 5.01
CA VAL A 232 6.27 1.75 5.70
C VAL A 232 7.31 2.52 6.51
N LYS A 233 7.93 3.50 5.85
CA LYS A 233 8.86 4.48 6.41
C LYS A 233 8.34 5.88 6.15
N ASN A 234 8.83 6.87 6.88
CA ASN A 234 8.56 8.26 6.55
C ASN A 234 9.24 8.56 5.21
N CYS A 235 8.45 8.89 4.19
CA CYS A 235 8.94 9.32 2.89
C CYS A 235 8.46 10.75 2.60
N SER A 236 9.23 11.48 1.80
CA SER A 236 8.73 12.71 1.20
C SER A 236 7.60 12.35 0.24
N VAL A 237 6.55 13.17 0.22
CA VAL A 237 5.43 12.98 -0.69
C VAL A 237 5.27 14.22 -1.56
N PRO A 238 4.87 14.03 -2.83
CA PRO A 238 4.71 15.15 -3.73
C PRO A 238 3.48 15.98 -3.37
N GLU A 239 3.61 17.31 -3.42
CA GLU A 239 2.49 18.24 -3.24
C GLU A 239 2.05 18.89 -4.57
N PRO A 240 0.77 19.25 -4.71
CA PRO A 240 0.30 20.05 -5.84
C PRO A 240 1.14 21.30 -6.04
N CYS A 241 1.36 21.64 -7.32
CA CYS A 241 2.15 22.79 -7.70
C CYS A 241 1.41 23.66 -8.71
N ASN A 242 1.37 24.97 -8.45
CA ASN A 242 0.76 25.92 -9.39
C ASN A 242 1.57 26.12 -10.68
N LYS A 243 2.90 25.92 -10.63
CA LYS A 243 3.79 26.08 -11.80
C LYS A 243 3.69 24.90 -12.76
N HIS A 244 3.54 23.68 -12.22
CA HIS A 244 3.43 22.45 -12.99
C HIS A 244 2.09 21.79 -12.61
N PRO A 245 0.96 22.26 -13.18
CA PRO A 245 -0.37 21.78 -12.82
C PRO A 245 -0.58 20.31 -13.17
N CYS A 246 0.18 19.80 -14.13
CA CYS A 246 0.29 18.38 -14.44
C CYS A 246 1.78 18.02 -14.59
N ARG A 247 2.21 16.92 -13.96
CA ARG A 247 3.60 16.47 -14.01
C ARG A 247 3.79 15.53 -15.19
N PHE A 248 3.85 16.11 -16.38
CA PHE A 248 3.96 15.38 -17.64
C PHE A 248 5.03 16.00 -18.54
N ILE A 249 5.76 15.17 -19.27
CA ILE A 249 6.69 15.62 -20.33
C ILE A 249 6.05 15.18 -21.64
N LEU A 250 5.69 16.16 -22.48
CA LEU A 250 5.14 15.89 -23.80
C LEU A 250 6.17 15.18 -24.69
N PRO A 251 5.76 14.33 -25.65
CA PRO A 251 6.68 13.61 -26.53
C PRO A 251 7.57 14.54 -27.39
N THR A 252 7.14 15.79 -27.57
CA THR A 252 7.84 16.83 -28.33
C THR A 252 8.72 17.73 -27.45
N GLU A 253 8.67 17.56 -26.12
CA GLU A 253 9.35 18.40 -25.14
C GLU A 253 10.46 17.64 -24.40
N LYS A 254 11.41 18.38 -23.82
CA LYS A 254 12.48 17.82 -22.97
C LYS A 254 12.32 18.16 -21.49
N SER A 255 11.48 19.15 -21.18
CA SER A 255 11.21 19.63 -19.83
C SER A 255 9.78 19.31 -19.41
N VAL A 256 9.51 19.42 -18.11
CA VAL A 256 8.15 19.25 -17.58
C VAL A 256 7.24 20.33 -18.14
N SER A 257 6.07 19.90 -18.60
CA SER A 257 5.06 20.78 -19.15
C SER A 257 4.46 21.66 -18.06
N ILE A 258 4.16 22.90 -18.42
CA ILE A 258 3.40 23.84 -17.59
C ILE A 258 1.91 23.85 -17.96
N LEU A 259 1.51 23.03 -18.93
CA LEU A 259 0.17 23.02 -19.49
C LEU A 259 -0.83 22.30 -18.57
N PRO A 260 -2.09 22.74 -18.53
CA PRO A 260 -3.16 21.98 -17.90
C PRO A 260 -3.43 20.66 -18.64
N LYS A 261 -4.02 19.69 -17.93
CA LYS A 261 -4.22 18.32 -18.45
C LYS A 261 -5.00 18.27 -19.76
N THR A 262 -6.03 19.10 -19.95
CA THR A 262 -6.79 19.14 -21.22
C THR A 262 -5.97 19.60 -22.42
N GLU A 263 -4.99 20.48 -22.21
CA GLU A 263 -4.08 20.92 -23.27
C GLU A 263 -3.03 19.85 -23.56
N ILE A 264 -2.51 19.17 -22.53
CA ILE A 264 -1.64 17.99 -22.71
C ILE A 264 -2.35 16.93 -23.55
N GLU A 265 -3.61 16.62 -23.26
CA GLU A 265 -4.39 15.67 -24.06
C GLU A 265 -4.56 16.13 -25.52
N ARG A 266 -4.73 17.43 -25.77
CA ARG A 266 -4.79 17.98 -27.13
C ARG A 266 -3.46 17.80 -27.88
N GLU A 267 -2.33 18.09 -27.23
CA GLU A 267 -1.00 17.92 -27.84
C GLU A 267 -0.68 16.43 -28.09
N LEU A 268 -1.11 15.54 -27.19
CA LEU A 268 -1.01 14.08 -27.39
C LEU A 268 -1.85 13.62 -28.59
N ALA A 269 -3.05 14.18 -28.77
CA ALA A 269 -3.89 13.89 -29.93
C ALA A 269 -3.23 14.34 -31.25
N GLN A 270 -2.64 15.54 -31.27
CA GLN A 270 -1.90 16.05 -32.42
C GLN A 270 -0.71 15.16 -32.75
N TYR A 271 0.10 14.80 -31.75
CA TYR A 271 1.22 13.87 -31.93
C TYR A 271 0.76 12.52 -32.50
N ALA A 272 -0.35 11.97 -32.02
CA ALA A 272 -0.86 10.70 -32.51
C ALA A 272 -1.33 10.76 -33.97
N LEU A 273 -1.95 11.87 -34.40
CA LEU A 273 -2.31 12.08 -35.80
C LEU A 273 -1.07 12.13 -36.70
N GLU A 274 -0.04 12.86 -36.29
CA GLU A 274 1.23 12.98 -37.03
C GLU A 274 1.93 11.63 -37.21
N GLN A 275 1.80 10.74 -36.22
CA GLN A 275 2.30 9.37 -36.29
C GLN A 275 1.29 8.40 -36.93
N GLY A 276 0.16 8.88 -37.48
CA GLY A 276 -0.84 8.08 -38.18
C GLY A 276 -1.55 7.04 -37.30
N ALA A 277 -1.94 7.43 -36.08
CA ALA A 277 -2.75 6.64 -35.16
C ALA A 277 -4.07 7.34 -34.85
N GLN A 278 -5.15 6.57 -34.64
CA GLN A 278 -6.47 7.14 -34.28
C GLN A 278 -6.63 7.28 -32.77
N TYR A 279 -5.79 6.59 -32.00
CA TYR A 279 -5.87 6.51 -30.56
C TYR A 279 -4.51 6.77 -29.93
N ILE A 280 -4.50 7.42 -28.77
CA ILE A 280 -3.36 7.45 -27.87
C ILE A 280 -3.84 7.17 -26.44
N ALA A 281 -3.16 6.28 -25.73
CA ALA A 281 -3.60 5.82 -24.42
C ALA A 281 -2.43 5.67 -23.45
N SER A 282 -2.70 6.01 -22.19
CA SER A 282 -1.80 5.60 -21.12
C SER A 282 -1.92 4.10 -20.87
N GLU A 283 -0.82 3.46 -20.48
CA GLU A 283 -0.84 2.07 -20.01
C GLU A 283 -1.88 1.88 -18.89
N SER A 284 -1.98 2.83 -17.97
CA SER A 284 -2.93 2.76 -16.84
C SER A 284 -4.39 2.74 -17.30
N ALA A 285 -4.73 3.49 -18.35
CA ALA A 285 -6.07 3.51 -18.92
C ALA A 285 -6.44 2.14 -19.50
N LEU A 286 -5.53 1.54 -20.27
CA LEU A 286 -5.76 0.22 -20.87
C LEU A 286 -5.84 -0.88 -19.81
N LYS A 287 -5.08 -0.78 -18.71
CA LYS A 287 -5.22 -1.67 -17.55
C LYS A 287 -6.60 -1.53 -16.90
N CYS A 288 -7.13 -0.32 -16.77
CA CYS A 288 -8.47 -0.08 -16.22
C CYS A 288 -9.54 -0.82 -17.02
N LEU A 289 -9.48 -0.78 -18.36
CA LEU A 289 -10.42 -1.49 -19.23
C LEU A 289 -10.47 -3.01 -18.98
N LEU A 290 -9.39 -3.59 -18.45
CA LEU A 290 -9.28 -5.02 -18.13
C LEU A 290 -9.74 -5.35 -16.69
N THR A 291 -9.79 -4.37 -15.79
CA THR A 291 -10.17 -4.52 -14.38
C THR A 291 -11.63 -4.20 -14.13
N ILE A 292 -12.49 -5.22 -14.14
CA ILE A 292 -13.93 -5.08 -13.87
C ILE A 292 -14.33 -5.48 -12.43
N ASP A 293 -13.37 -5.94 -11.63
CA ASP A 293 -13.57 -6.35 -10.24
C ASP A 293 -13.47 -5.18 -9.24
N GLN A 294 -13.14 -3.97 -9.73
CA GLN A 294 -12.99 -2.78 -8.91
C GLN A 294 -13.45 -1.52 -9.65
N PRO A 295 -13.93 -0.49 -8.93
CA PRO A 295 -14.33 0.76 -9.54
C PRO A 295 -13.11 1.56 -10.03
N TRP A 296 -13.26 2.27 -11.15
CA TRP A 296 -12.25 3.17 -11.70
C TRP A 296 -12.86 4.27 -12.55
N TYR A 297 -12.08 5.33 -12.80
CA TYR A 297 -12.41 6.44 -13.68
C TYR A 297 -11.21 6.75 -14.58
N ILE A 298 -11.46 6.96 -15.87
CA ILE A 298 -10.45 7.44 -16.82
C ILE A 298 -10.99 8.62 -17.63
N THR A 299 -10.09 9.53 -18.02
CA THR A 299 -10.45 10.63 -18.92
C THR A 299 -10.45 10.12 -20.36
N VAL A 300 -11.46 10.54 -21.13
CA VAL A 300 -11.57 10.24 -22.56
C VAL A 300 -11.72 11.55 -23.30
N CYS A 301 -10.65 12.06 -23.90
CA CYS A 301 -10.68 13.28 -24.69
C CYS A 301 -10.73 12.94 -26.17
N VAL A 302 -11.68 13.54 -26.89
CA VAL A 302 -11.72 13.48 -28.35
C VAL A 302 -11.33 14.85 -28.86
N SER A 303 -10.17 14.93 -29.50
CA SER A 303 -9.66 16.18 -30.05
C SER A 303 -9.68 16.14 -31.57
N GLU A 304 -10.13 17.24 -32.18
CA GLU A 304 -9.99 17.47 -33.61
C GLU A 304 -8.53 17.91 -33.85
N ALA A 305 -7.73 17.02 -34.44
CA ALA A 305 -6.35 17.28 -34.82
C ALA A 305 -6.29 17.56 -36.33
N ILE A 306 -5.30 18.37 -36.74
CA ILE A 306 -5.15 18.80 -38.13
C ILE A 306 -3.86 18.18 -38.66
N ASP A 307 -3.97 17.45 -39.78
CA ASP A 307 -2.81 16.87 -40.42
C ASP A 307 -2.01 17.91 -41.23
N SER A 308 -0.88 17.49 -41.79
CA SER A 308 -0.03 18.35 -42.63
C SER A 308 -0.69 18.79 -43.94
N TYR A 309 -1.80 18.16 -44.34
CA TYR A 309 -2.59 18.51 -45.52
C TYR A 309 -3.78 19.42 -45.19
N GLY A 310 -4.00 19.73 -43.90
CA GLY A 310 -5.12 20.54 -43.42
C GLY A 310 -6.43 19.75 -43.25
N GLU A 311 -6.40 18.42 -43.40
CA GLU A 311 -7.55 17.57 -43.12
C GLU A 311 -7.72 17.39 -41.61
N ARG A 312 -8.98 17.43 -41.17
CA ARG A 312 -9.35 17.33 -39.77
C ARG A 312 -9.75 15.92 -39.44
N SER A 313 -9.11 15.35 -38.42
CA SER A 313 -9.40 14.00 -37.94
C SER A 313 -9.60 14.01 -36.43
N ASN A 314 -10.59 13.26 -35.97
CA ASN A 314 -10.82 13.07 -34.54
C ASN A 314 -9.87 11.99 -34.02
N VAL A 315 -9.05 12.36 -33.05
CA VAL A 315 -8.16 11.46 -32.33
C VAL A 315 -8.64 11.31 -30.90
N LEU A 316 -8.64 10.07 -30.41
CA LEU A 316 -9.14 9.75 -29.08
C LEU A 316 -7.99 9.48 -28.11
N VAL A 317 -8.02 10.19 -26.98
CA VAL A 317 -7.01 10.15 -25.93
C VAL A 317 -7.60 9.51 -24.69
N LEU A 318 -7.02 8.38 -24.27
CA LEU A 318 -7.35 7.69 -23.02
C LEU A 318 -6.33 8.05 -21.94
N GLY A 319 -6.70 9.00 -21.07
CA GLY A 319 -5.83 9.47 -20.00
C GLY A 319 -5.78 8.55 -18.79
N SER A 320 -4.85 8.81 -17.88
CA SER A 320 -4.60 7.94 -16.72
C SER A 320 -5.77 7.83 -15.74
N GLU A 321 -5.79 6.72 -15.00
CA GLU A 321 -6.76 6.48 -13.92
C GLU A 321 -6.77 7.61 -12.90
N PHE A 322 -7.97 7.98 -12.43
CA PHE A 322 -8.14 8.91 -11.33
C PHE A 322 -9.29 8.51 -10.40
N SER A 323 -9.37 9.18 -9.25
CA SER A 323 -10.39 8.94 -8.23
C SER A 323 -11.14 10.23 -7.94
N ILE A 324 -12.47 10.19 -7.99
CA ILE A 324 -13.34 11.32 -7.64
C ILE A 324 -13.58 11.38 -6.13
N LYS A 325 -13.73 10.19 -5.53
CA LYS A 325 -13.98 10.00 -4.10
C LYS A 325 -12.85 9.19 -3.51
N LYS A 326 -12.66 9.32 -2.20
CA LYS A 326 -11.72 8.50 -1.44
C LYS A 326 -12.06 7.02 -1.64
N GLU A 327 -11.07 6.24 -2.06
CA GLU A 327 -11.25 4.83 -2.43
C GLU A 327 -11.39 3.92 -1.21
N SER A 328 -11.75 2.67 -1.49
CA SER A 328 -11.79 1.62 -0.48
C SER A 328 -10.46 1.48 0.24
N VAL A 329 -10.51 1.05 1.49
CA VAL A 329 -9.34 0.90 2.36
C VAL A 329 -8.24 0.02 1.74
N LEU A 330 -8.64 -1.06 1.07
CA LEU A 330 -7.72 -2.00 0.43
C LEU A 330 -7.03 -1.36 -0.79
N GLN A 331 -7.78 -0.62 -1.62
CA GLN A 331 -7.23 0.10 -2.77
C GLN A 331 -6.28 1.21 -2.34
N ARG A 332 -6.62 1.96 -1.28
CA ARG A 332 -5.73 2.98 -0.71
C ARG A 332 -4.40 2.37 -0.27
N THR A 333 -4.47 1.24 0.44
CA THR A 333 -3.27 0.51 0.88
C THR A 333 -2.45 0.02 -0.31
N TYR A 334 -3.09 -0.56 -1.33
CA TYR A 334 -2.44 -1.02 -2.55
C TYR A 334 -1.69 0.12 -3.29
N LYS A 335 -2.38 1.23 -3.56
CA LYS A 335 -1.80 2.40 -4.25
C LYS A 335 -0.65 3.02 -3.47
N ALA A 336 -0.79 3.15 -2.15
CA ALA A 336 0.30 3.63 -1.30
C ALA A 336 1.49 2.65 -1.25
N PHE A 337 1.23 1.34 -1.19
CA PHE A 337 2.30 0.33 -1.19
C PHE A 337 3.07 0.31 -2.51
N GLN A 338 2.44 0.63 -3.64
CA GLN A 338 3.15 0.76 -4.91
C GLN A 338 4.25 1.83 -4.81
N HIS A 339 3.91 3.02 -4.31
CA HIS A 339 4.87 4.12 -4.12
C HIS A 339 5.89 3.84 -3.01
N LEU A 340 5.46 3.31 -1.88
CA LEU A 340 6.35 2.99 -0.76
C LEU A 340 7.35 1.88 -1.12
N LEU A 341 6.94 0.92 -1.95
CA LEU A 341 7.81 -0.16 -2.41
C LEU A 341 8.84 0.36 -3.41
N GLU A 342 8.42 1.22 -4.34
CA GLU A 342 9.33 1.92 -5.27
C GLU A 342 10.41 2.68 -4.49
N ASP A 343 10.02 3.46 -3.47
CA ASP A 343 10.99 4.16 -2.61
C ASP A 343 11.87 3.17 -1.84
N ALA A 344 11.28 2.22 -1.12
CA ALA A 344 11.99 1.35 -0.18
C ALA A 344 13.05 0.44 -0.81
N LEU A 345 12.88 0.04 -2.07
CA LEU A 345 13.83 -0.82 -2.78
C LEU A 345 14.95 -0.07 -3.51
N VAL A 346 14.85 1.25 -3.64
CA VAL A 346 15.92 2.08 -4.23
C VAL A 346 16.96 2.38 -3.14
N PRO A 347 18.21 1.94 -3.29
CA PRO A 347 19.26 2.15 -2.30
C PRO A 347 19.62 3.63 -2.17
N LEU A 348 20.07 4.04 -0.99
CA LEU A 348 20.38 5.45 -0.69
C LEU A 348 21.42 6.04 -1.65
N SER A 349 22.41 5.26 -2.09
CA SER A 349 23.42 5.67 -3.06
C SER A 349 22.81 6.07 -4.41
N GLU A 350 21.78 5.35 -4.85
CA GLU A 350 21.06 5.62 -6.09
C GLU A 350 20.17 6.86 -5.94
N ARG A 351 19.56 7.06 -4.77
CA ARG A 351 18.80 8.29 -4.48
C ARG A 351 19.70 9.53 -4.57
N SER A 352 20.91 9.46 -3.99
CA SER A 352 21.88 10.54 -4.08
C SER A 352 22.33 10.77 -5.53
N ARG A 353 22.53 9.72 -6.34
CA ARG A 353 22.82 9.85 -7.78
C ARG A 353 21.73 10.62 -8.51
N LEU A 354 20.46 10.30 -8.28
CA LEU A 354 19.33 10.95 -8.95
C LEU A 354 19.28 12.45 -8.62
N ILE A 355 19.49 12.82 -7.36
CA ILE A 355 19.54 14.22 -6.92
C ILE A 355 20.76 14.95 -7.50
N SER A 356 21.94 14.31 -7.53
CA SER A 356 23.17 14.91 -8.07
C SER A 356 23.17 15.02 -9.60
N GLN A 357 22.59 14.06 -10.33
CA GLN A 357 22.44 14.13 -11.78
C GLN A 357 21.48 15.27 -12.20
N GLN A 358 20.49 15.58 -11.36
CA GLN A 358 19.60 16.73 -11.57
C GLN A 358 20.36 18.06 -11.41
N ALA A 359 21.21 18.17 -10.38
CA ALA A 359 22.05 19.36 -10.18
C ALA A 359 23.06 19.60 -11.33
N LEU A 360 23.60 18.54 -11.93
CA LEU A 360 24.55 18.63 -13.05
C LEU A 360 23.90 19.00 -14.40
N SER A 361 22.57 18.89 -14.52
CA SER A 361 21.85 19.35 -15.72
C SER A 361 21.65 20.87 -15.78
N GLU A 362 21.93 21.58 -14.66
CA GLU A 362 21.89 23.04 -14.54
C GLU A 362 23.29 23.69 -14.41
N GLU A 363 24.39 22.92 -14.49
CA GLU A 363 25.76 23.47 -14.49
C GLU A 363 26.15 24.09 -15.84
N ASP A 364 25.36 25.07 -16.30
CA ASP A 364 25.87 26.25 -17.00
C ASP A 364 25.81 27.51 -16.10
N SER A 365 25.51 27.35 -14.79
CA SER A 365 25.70 28.45 -13.83
C SER A 365 25.96 28.01 -12.38
N LEU A 366 27.25 27.87 -12.07
CA LEU A 366 27.96 28.16 -10.80
C LEU A 366 27.57 27.46 -9.48
N ASN A 367 28.45 26.53 -9.09
CA ASN A 367 29.04 26.26 -7.76
C ASN A 367 28.14 26.34 -6.51
N VAL A 368 27.72 25.18 -6.02
CA VAL A 368 27.20 25.00 -4.66
C VAL A 368 28.15 24.18 -3.80
N ILE A 369 28.46 24.72 -2.63
CA ILE A 369 29.26 24.12 -1.55
C ILE A 369 28.44 23.03 -0.86
N SER A 370 29.01 21.83 -0.77
CA SER A 370 28.49 20.68 -0.01
C SER A 370 28.36 21.00 1.48
N MET A 371 27.18 20.78 2.06
CA MET A 371 27.00 20.63 3.51
C MET A 371 26.65 19.17 3.82
N ASN A 372 27.60 18.48 4.45
CA ASN A 372 27.41 17.19 5.10
C ASN A 372 26.54 17.38 6.36
N LEU A 373 25.47 16.61 6.47
CA LEU A 373 24.73 16.41 7.72
C LEU A 373 25.12 15.03 8.27
N HIS A 374 25.95 15.02 9.31
CA HIS A 374 26.11 13.89 10.22
C HIS A 374 25.76 14.34 11.64
N ASP A 375 24.88 13.53 12.21
CA ASP A 375 24.72 13.11 13.61
C ASP A 375 24.45 14.06 14.78
N ASP A 376 23.57 13.49 15.61
CA ASP A 376 23.35 13.65 17.04
C ASP A 376 22.76 14.97 17.53
N LEU A 377 21.54 14.89 18.08
CA LEU A 377 21.22 15.43 19.40
C LEU A 377 19.92 14.80 19.96
N GLU A 378 20.05 14.22 21.14
CA GLU A 378 19.00 13.69 22.01
C GLU A 378 18.00 14.78 22.48
N PRO A 379 16.80 14.40 22.96
CA PRO A 379 15.74 15.34 23.27
C PRO A 379 15.84 15.87 24.71
N THR A 380 15.81 17.19 24.89
CA THR A 380 15.60 17.82 26.19
C THR A 380 14.36 18.69 26.18
N SER A 381 13.39 18.25 27.00
CA SER A 381 12.31 18.99 27.65
C SER A 381 12.68 20.43 28.02
N ASP A 382 11.86 21.41 27.63
CA ASP A 382 10.95 22.06 28.58
C ASP A 382 10.01 23.03 27.86
N ASP A 383 8.74 22.91 28.22
CA ASP A 383 7.68 23.90 28.00
C ASP A 383 8.02 25.22 28.73
N GLU A 384 7.48 26.33 28.24
CA GLU A 384 6.70 27.33 28.97
C GLU A 384 6.53 28.59 28.09
N ASP A 385 5.28 28.83 27.72
CA ASP A 385 4.59 30.12 27.64
C ASP A 385 5.12 31.28 26.77
N ASN A 386 4.35 31.58 25.72
CA ASN A 386 3.57 32.84 25.71
C ASN A 386 2.48 32.82 24.63
N LEU A 387 1.25 32.57 25.08
CA LEU A 387 0.02 32.90 24.36
C LEU A 387 -0.28 34.39 24.53
N CYS A 388 -0.34 35.14 23.44
CA CYS A 388 -1.03 36.43 23.41
C CYS A 388 -2.19 36.35 22.41
N ILE A 389 -3.40 36.42 22.96
CA ILE A 389 -4.63 36.73 22.22
C ILE A 389 -4.71 38.25 22.17
N ASP A 390 -4.77 38.83 20.97
CA ASP A 390 -5.21 40.21 20.81
C ASP A 390 -6.54 40.24 20.07
N THR A 391 -7.51 40.86 20.72
CA THR A 391 -8.91 40.99 20.34
C THR A 391 -9.18 42.44 19.95
N GLY A 392 -9.83 42.65 18.81
CA GLY A 392 -10.70 43.82 18.63
C GLY A 392 -10.35 44.74 17.46
N ASP A 393 -10.98 44.43 16.33
CA ASP A 393 -11.90 45.28 15.55
C ASP A 393 -11.51 46.65 14.95
N ASP A 394 -12.07 46.80 13.75
CA ASP A 394 -12.47 47.99 12.98
C ASP A 394 -11.40 48.77 12.19
N PHE A 395 -11.41 48.64 10.85
CA PHE A 395 -12.23 49.49 9.96
C PHE A 395 -12.16 49.05 8.47
N GLN A 396 -13.34 48.98 7.85
CA GLN A 396 -13.68 49.11 6.42
C GLN A 396 -12.97 50.32 5.75
N GLU A 397 -12.72 50.49 4.44
CA GLU A 397 -13.36 50.09 3.18
C GLU A 397 -12.48 50.59 1.99
N VAL A 398 -12.56 49.89 0.83
CA VAL A 398 -12.65 50.43 -0.56
C VAL A 398 -11.45 51.11 -1.27
N VAL A 399 -11.07 50.47 -2.39
CA VAL A 399 -10.21 50.83 -3.56
C VAL A 399 -10.93 51.94 -4.39
N PRO A 400 -10.32 52.91 -5.16
CA PRO A 400 -9.48 52.59 -6.33
C PRO A 400 -8.51 53.65 -6.98
N GLN A 401 -7.61 53.11 -7.83
CA GLN A 401 -7.18 53.56 -9.18
C GLN A 401 -6.18 54.74 -9.44
N THR A 402 -5.18 54.36 -10.28
CA THR A 402 -4.62 55.00 -11.51
C THR A 402 -3.54 56.11 -11.51
N GLU A 403 -2.65 55.94 -12.50
CA GLU A 403 -1.84 56.93 -13.27
C GLU A 403 -0.65 57.62 -12.58
N GLU A 404 0.45 58.04 -13.22
CA GLU A 404 1.24 57.70 -14.42
C GLU A 404 2.46 58.67 -14.38
N LEU A 405 3.62 58.26 -14.93
CA LEU A 405 4.65 59.09 -15.61
C LEU A 405 5.76 59.92 -14.89
N HIS A 406 6.96 59.76 -15.48
CA HIS A 406 8.12 60.68 -15.70
C HIS A 406 9.06 61.04 -14.52
N ASP A 407 10.37 61.31 -14.68
CA ASP A 407 11.44 61.00 -15.66
C ASP A 407 12.77 61.60 -15.12
N ASN A 408 13.93 61.07 -15.56
CA ASN A 408 15.25 61.73 -15.73
C ASN A 408 16.00 62.38 -14.53
N ASN A 409 17.23 61.94 -14.20
CA ASN A 409 18.49 62.31 -14.90
C ASN A 409 19.78 62.02 -14.09
N GLU A 410 20.75 61.48 -14.83
CA GLU A 410 22.23 61.42 -14.73
C GLU A 410 22.99 62.16 -13.60
N LYS A 411 23.97 61.48 -12.98
CA LYS A 411 25.43 61.70 -13.20
C LYS A 411 26.35 60.81 -12.35
N GLU A 412 27.44 60.42 -12.99
CA GLU A 412 28.59 59.63 -12.51
C GLU A 412 29.39 60.29 -11.38
N SER A 413 29.97 59.49 -10.47
CA SER A 413 31.41 59.51 -10.16
C SER A 413 31.83 58.47 -9.09
N SER A 414 32.69 57.55 -9.52
CA SER A 414 33.85 56.93 -8.84
C SER A 414 33.93 56.75 -7.31
N ALA A 415 34.29 55.50 -6.95
CA ALA A 415 35.32 55.06 -5.99
C ALA A 415 34.90 54.49 -4.61
N ASN A 416 34.91 53.14 -4.58
CA ASN A 416 35.53 52.23 -3.60
C ASN A 416 35.05 52.14 -2.12
N LYS A 417 34.75 50.88 -1.75
CA LYS A 417 34.68 50.24 -0.40
C LYS A 417 33.55 50.77 0.50
N ASP A 418 32.68 49.97 1.11
CA ASP A 418 32.82 48.64 1.69
C ASP A 418 31.40 48.02 1.86
N LYS A 419 31.33 46.69 1.80
CA LYS A 419 30.38 45.81 2.51
C LYS A 419 28.86 46.14 2.46
N SER A 420 28.19 45.59 1.46
CA SER A 420 26.82 45.09 1.59
C SER A 420 26.47 44.27 0.35
N SER A 421 26.91 43.01 0.30
CA SER A 421 26.32 42.05 -0.64
C SER A 421 24.95 41.65 -0.08
N THR A 422 23.96 42.50 -0.36
CA THR A 422 22.56 42.09 -0.49
C THR A 422 22.54 40.93 -1.48
N ASN A 423 22.56 39.71 -0.93
CA ASN A 423 22.16 38.53 -1.67
C ASN A 423 20.73 38.78 -2.13
N ASN A 424 20.59 39.06 -3.42
CA ASN A 424 19.33 38.97 -4.15
C ASN A 424 18.79 37.55 -3.98
N LYS A 425 18.08 37.33 -2.86
CA LYS A 425 17.06 36.30 -2.83
C LYS A 425 16.01 36.78 -3.82
N ASN A 426 15.93 36.10 -4.96
CA ASN A 426 14.71 36.07 -5.77
C ASN A 426 13.59 35.51 -4.90
N ILE A 427 13.06 36.32 -3.99
CA ILE A 427 11.77 36.09 -3.32
C ILE A 427 10.73 36.60 -4.30
N GLY A 428 10.60 35.90 -5.42
CA GLY A 428 9.40 35.99 -6.24
C GLY A 428 8.26 35.25 -5.52
N PRO A 429 7.01 35.71 -5.62
CA PRO A 429 5.86 35.14 -4.89
C PRO A 429 5.45 33.71 -5.33
N TYR A 430 6.21 33.04 -6.19
CA TYR A 430 5.90 31.70 -6.70
C TYR A 430 7.12 30.79 -6.64
N VAL A 431 7.38 30.22 -5.46
CA VAL A 431 8.36 29.12 -5.32
C VAL A 431 7.65 27.82 -5.74
N CYS A 432 8.24 27.07 -6.68
CA CYS A 432 7.73 25.74 -7.01
C CYS A 432 7.89 24.82 -5.80
N THR A 433 6.80 24.23 -5.31
CA THR A 433 6.82 23.15 -4.30
C THR A 433 7.54 21.89 -4.80
N CYS A 434 7.81 21.82 -6.10
CA CYS A 434 8.48 20.70 -6.76
C CYS A 434 10.00 20.84 -6.82
N LYS A 435 10.55 22.05 -6.71
CA LYS A 435 11.94 22.34 -7.08
C LYS A 435 12.89 21.65 -6.12
N ASP A 436 13.97 21.09 -6.64
CA ASP A 436 15.02 20.40 -5.86
C ASP A 436 14.48 19.15 -5.14
N THR A 437 13.38 18.57 -5.65
CA THR A 437 12.81 17.32 -5.14
C THR A 437 12.95 16.20 -6.17
N ILE A 438 12.99 14.95 -5.70
CA ILE A 438 12.94 13.76 -6.57
C ILE A 438 11.67 13.71 -7.45
N PHE A 439 10.69 14.57 -7.19
CA PHE A 439 9.44 14.65 -7.93
C PHE A 439 9.37 15.82 -8.91
N GLU A 440 10.46 16.59 -9.05
CA GLU A 440 10.57 17.67 -10.03
C GLU A 440 10.39 17.14 -11.45
N VAL A 441 11.03 16.00 -11.75
CA VAL A 441 10.96 15.34 -13.05
C VAL A 441 10.07 14.08 -12.93
N PRO A 442 8.97 13.98 -13.68
CA PRO A 442 8.15 12.77 -13.68
C PRO A 442 8.91 11.58 -14.30
N PRO A 443 8.49 10.33 -14.03
CA PRO A 443 9.11 9.16 -14.63
C PRO A 443 9.14 9.23 -16.16
N PRO A 444 10.23 8.80 -16.82
CA PRO A 444 10.33 8.80 -18.28
C PRO A 444 9.27 7.90 -18.91
N ARG A 445 8.82 8.27 -20.12
CA ARG A 445 7.77 7.55 -20.84
C ARG A 445 8.26 7.07 -22.20
N SER A 446 7.98 5.81 -22.54
CA SER A 446 8.11 5.33 -23.92
C SER A 446 6.78 5.52 -24.65
N TYR A 447 6.85 5.66 -25.97
CA TYR A 447 5.70 5.76 -26.86
C TYR A 447 5.85 4.69 -27.95
N LYS A 448 4.88 3.78 -28.02
CA LYS A 448 4.93 2.64 -28.95
C LYS A 448 3.63 2.53 -29.71
N LYS A 449 3.71 2.32 -31.01
CA LYS A 449 2.52 2.12 -31.84
C LYS A 449 2.17 0.65 -31.92
N TRP A 450 0.91 0.37 -31.68
CA TRP A 450 0.28 -0.93 -31.74
C TRP A 450 -0.92 -0.89 -32.66
N ARG A 451 -1.26 -2.05 -33.22
CA ARG A 451 -2.44 -2.25 -34.03
C ARG A 451 -3.30 -3.32 -33.40
N VAL A 452 -4.52 -2.98 -33.02
CA VAL A 452 -5.54 -3.94 -32.60
C VAL A 452 -6.37 -4.27 -33.83
N ARG A 453 -6.43 -5.54 -34.25
CA ARG A 453 -7.17 -5.96 -35.44
C ARG A 453 -8.03 -7.18 -35.21
N ASN A 454 -9.17 -7.21 -35.88
CA ASN A 454 -10.00 -8.40 -36.00
C ASN A 454 -9.57 -9.21 -37.23
N LYS A 455 -9.21 -10.48 -37.03
CA LYS A 455 -8.73 -11.39 -38.09
C LYS A 455 -9.79 -11.73 -39.13
N VAL A 456 -11.06 -11.64 -38.76
CA VAL A 456 -12.20 -12.06 -39.58
C VAL A 456 -12.78 -10.88 -40.36
N THR A 457 -13.08 -9.77 -39.69
CA THR A 457 -13.68 -8.58 -40.34
C THR A 457 -12.65 -7.71 -41.04
N GLY A 458 -11.38 -7.78 -40.64
CA GLY A 458 -10.32 -6.90 -41.14
C GLY A 458 -10.35 -5.49 -40.53
N GLU A 459 -11.26 -5.22 -39.60
CA GLU A 459 -11.29 -3.98 -38.83
C GLU A 459 -9.99 -3.82 -38.04
N ARG A 460 -9.49 -2.57 -38.00
CA ARG A 460 -8.21 -2.24 -37.36
C ARG A 460 -8.26 -0.90 -36.67
N HIS A 461 -7.58 -0.82 -35.54
CA HIS A 461 -7.37 0.39 -34.76
C HIS A 461 -5.86 0.54 -34.50
N ASP A 462 -5.28 1.62 -35.00
CA ASP A 462 -3.90 2.01 -34.71
C ASP A 462 -3.90 2.89 -33.46
N ILE A 463 -3.17 2.44 -32.43
CA ILE A 463 -3.11 3.05 -31.11
C ILE A 463 -1.65 3.27 -30.69
N ILE A 464 -1.35 4.47 -30.20
CA ILE A 464 -0.08 4.74 -29.51
C ILE A 464 -0.30 4.50 -28.03
N VAL A 465 0.54 3.67 -27.42
CA VAL A 465 0.50 3.41 -26.00
C VAL A 465 1.73 4.04 -25.36
N HIS A 466 1.51 4.90 -24.38
CA HIS A 466 2.60 5.49 -23.60
C HIS A 466 2.72 4.82 -22.22
N CYS A 467 3.91 4.34 -21.90
CA CYS A 467 4.19 3.55 -20.68
C CYS A 467 5.12 4.35 -19.75
N GLU A 468 4.83 4.36 -18.44
CA GLU A 468 5.72 4.95 -17.42
C GLU A 468 6.79 3.95 -17.00
N HIS A 469 8.05 4.36 -17.08
CA HIS A 469 9.19 3.55 -16.69
C HIS A 469 9.73 4.05 -15.35
N ARG A 470 9.59 3.22 -14.30
CA ARG A 470 9.85 3.65 -12.92
C ARG A 470 11.12 3.09 -12.30
N VAL A 471 11.43 1.82 -12.56
CA VAL A 471 12.55 1.14 -11.91
C VAL A 471 13.19 0.07 -12.80
N ARG A 472 14.47 -0.22 -12.55
CA ARG A 472 15.22 -1.29 -13.20
C ARG A 472 15.96 -2.18 -12.20
N HIS A 473 16.41 -3.34 -12.67
CA HIS A 473 17.36 -4.19 -11.95
C HIS A 473 18.38 -4.75 -12.92
N GLY A 474 19.66 -4.42 -12.73
CA GLY A 474 20.67 -4.63 -13.75
C GLY A 474 20.33 -3.84 -15.01
N THR A 475 20.26 -4.51 -16.16
CA THR A 475 19.98 -3.86 -17.46
C THR A 475 18.51 -3.89 -17.87
N GLY A 476 17.64 -4.56 -17.08
CA GLY A 476 16.24 -4.78 -17.44
C GLY A 476 15.27 -3.94 -16.62
N GLU A 477 14.20 -3.48 -17.25
CA GLU A 477 13.06 -2.86 -16.57
C GLU A 477 12.34 -3.86 -15.66
N ILE A 478 11.84 -3.37 -14.53
CA ILE A 478 10.97 -4.13 -13.63
C ILE A 478 9.60 -3.46 -13.48
N VAL A 479 8.55 -4.25 -13.65
CA VAL A 479 7.20 -3.92 -13.22
C VAL A 479 7.04 -4.39 -11.79
N LEU A 480 6.86 -3.47 -10.85
CA LEU A 480 6.59 -3.79 -9.44
C LEU A 480 5.09 -4.03 -9.23
N GLU A 481 4.73 -5.17 -8.65
CA GLU A 481 3.36 -5.46 -8.24
C GLU A 481 3.32 -5.78 -6.73
N PRO A 482 2.84 -4.84 -5.89
CA PRO A 482 2.64 -5.10 -4.47
C PRO A 482 1.38 -5.97 -4.26
N ILE A 483 1.50 -6.98 -3.42
CA ILE A 483 0.38 -7.86 -3.03
C ILE A 483 0.18 -7.72 -1.51
N PRO A 484 -0.77 -6.88 -1.06
CA PRO A 484 -1.07 -6.73 0.36
C PRO A 484 -1.68 -8.01 0.95
N GLU A 485 -1.05 -8.53 2.00
CA GLU A 485 -1.40 -9.75 2.69
C GLU A 485 -2.00 -9.44 4.06
N TYR A 486 -3.24 -9.86 4.30
CA TYR A 486 -3.93 -9.58 5.56
C TYR A 486 -4.12 -10.82 6.45
N GLN A 487 -4.05 -12.03 5.87
CA GLN A 487 -4.19 -13.31 6.57
C GLN A 487 -3.01 -14.25 6.28
N LEU A 488 -1.77 -13.76 6.44
CA LEU A 488 -0.53 -14.52 6.21
C LEU A 488 -0.48 -15.86 6.94
N GLU A 489 -1.16 -15.95 8.09
CA GLU A 489 -1.26 -17.17 8.88
C GLU A 489 -2.20 -18.24 8.29
N CYS A 490 -3.07 -17.86 7.35
CA CYS A 490 -4.02 -18.74 6.67
C CYS A 490 -3.55 -19.13 5.26
N GLY A 491 -2.91 -18.22 4.53
CA GLY A 491 -2.44 -18.48 3.17
C GLY A 491 -2.09 -17.20 2.43
N ALA A 492 -1.66 -17.35 1.19
CA ALA A 492 -1.32 -16.24 0.31
C ALA A 492 -2.56 -15.71 -0.41
N VAL A 493 -2.63 -14.40 -0.64
CA VAL A 493 -3.68 -13.80 -1.48
C VAL A 493 -3.47 -14.16 -2.96
N SER A 494 -4.55 -14.56 -3.62
CA SER A 494 -4.61 -14.82 -5.06
C SER A 494 -4.83 -13.51 -5.84
N LEU A 495 -4.12 -13.35 -6.95
CA LEU A 495 -4.38 -12.26 -7.90
C LEU A 495 -5.65 -12.59 -8.71
N SER A 496 -6.53 -11.60 -8.87
CA SER A 496 -7.73 -11.78 -9.70
C SER A 496 -7.35 -12.00 -11.16
N ARG A 497 -8.22 -12.67 -11.93
CA ARG A 497 -8.01 -12.88 -13.37
C ARG A 497 -7.81 -11.56 -14.12
N HIS A 498 -8.55 -10.54 -13.72
CA HIS A 498 -8.46 -9.19 -14.28
C HIS A 498 -7.11 -8.54 -13.99
N LYS A 499 -6.59 -8.71 -12.77
CA LYS A 499 -5.24 -8.24 -12.42
C LYS A 499 -4.15 -8.97 -13.21
N ILE A 500 -4.31 -10.28 -13.40
CA ILE A 500 -3.41 -11.08 -14.25
C ILE A 500 -3.44 -10.56 -15.69
N ALA A 501 -4.62 -10.27 -16.25
CA ALA A 501 -4.74 -9.68 -17.59
C ALA A 501 -4.06 -8.30 -17.67
N ALA A 502 -4.27 -7.43 -16.68
CA ALA A 502 -3.63 -6.11 -16.62
C ALA A 502 -2.09 -6.21 -16.55
N LEU A 503 -1.55 -7.17 -15.79
CA LEU A 503 -0.10 -7.42 -15.72
C LEU A 503 0.44 -8.04 -17.02
N ALA A 504 -0.32 -8.94 -17.65
CA ALA A 504 0.03 -9.49 -18.96
C ALA A 504 0.10 -8.40 -20.02
N LEU A 505 -0.84 -7.44 -20.00
CA LEU A 505 -0.79 -6.27 -20.87
C LEU A 505 0.46 -5.43 -20.58
N SER A 506 0.78 -5.12 -19.32
CA SER A 506 1.98 -4.38 -18.95
C SER A 506 3.27 -5.01 -19.52
N LEU A 507 3.43 -6.33 -19.36
CA LEU A 507 4.60 -7.05 -19.87
C LEU A 507 4.60 -7.16 -21.41
N HIS A 508 3.43 -7.21 -22.03
CA HIS A 508 3.32 -7.24 -23.50
C HIS A 508 3.72 -5.90 -24.12
N LEU A 509 3.23 -4.79 -23.55
CA LEU A 509 3.58 -3.43 -23.96
C LEU A 509 5.08 -3.13 -23.75
N ARG A 510 5.64 -3.65 -22.66
CA ARG A 510 7.04 -3.47 -22.26
C ARG A 510 7.85 -4.73 -22.51
N ARG A 511 8.10 -5.05 -23.79
CA ARG A 511 8.71 -6.32 -24.28
C ARG A 511 10.00 -6.80 -23.59
N LYS A 512 10.74 -5.92 -22.89
CA LYS A 512 11.99 -6.25 -22.15
C LYS A 512 11.83 -6.23 -20.63
N ALA A 513 10.63 -5.95 -20.14
CA ALA A 513 10.36 -5.86 -18.71
C ALA A 513 10.17 -7.25 -18.09
N SER A 514 10.49 -7.34 -16.81
CA SER A 514 10.16 -8.47 -15.95
C SER A 514 9.21 -8.03 -14.84
N LEU A 515 8.41 -8.95 -14.33
CA LEU A 515 7.50 -8.69 -13.21
C LEU A 515 8.19 -9.07 -11.91
N LEU A 516 8.14 -8.18 -10.91
CA LEU A 516 8.51 -8.51 -9.53
C LEU A 516 7.26 -8.43 -8.66
N LYS A 517 6.76 -9.60 -8.25
CA LYS A 517 5.67 -9.72 -7.29
C LYS A 517 6.24 -9.61 -5.89
N VAL A 518 5.73 -8.67 -5.10
CA VAL A 518 6.17 -8.45 -3.72
C VAL A 518 4.99 -8.62 -2.79
N ARG A 519 4.99 -9.70 -2.00
CA ARG A 519 3.96 -9.95 -0.97
C ARG A 519 4.34 -9.16 0.28
N ILE A 520 3.44 -8.30 0.75
CA ILE A 520 3.71 -7.36 1.85
C ILE A 520 2.62 -7.56 2.90
N ASP A 521 3.00 -7.70 4.16
CA ASP A 521 2.03 -7.68 5.26
C ASP A 521 1.29 -6.34 5.28
N GLY A 522 -0.01 -6.36 4.98
CA GLY A 522 -0.87 -5.16 4.93
C GLY A 522 -0.95 -4.40 6.25
N SER A 523 -0.73 -5.08 7.38
CA SER A 523 -0.76 -4.46 8.70
C SER A 523 0.58 -3.86 9.11
N SER A 524 1.70 -4.56 8.85
CA SER A 524 3.00 -4.11 9.31
C SER A 524 3.71 -3.25 8.27
N GLY A 525 3.57 -3.56 6.98
CA GLY A 525 4.41 -3.06 5.90
C GLY A 525 5.69 -3.87 5.72
N GLU A 526 5.76 -5.07 6.30
CA GLU A 526 6.90 -5.98 6.17
C GLU A 526 6.83 -6.75 4.85
N VAL A 527 7.93 -6.81 4.11
CA VAL A 527 8.01 -7.65 2.92
C VAL A 527 8.16 -9.12 3.32
N VAL A 528 7.29 -9.97 2.78
CA VAL A 528 7.20 -11.40 3.12
C VAL A 528 7.91 -12.26 2.08
N THR A 529 7.65 -12.02 0.79
CA THR A 529 8.30 -12.71 -0.32
C THR A 529 8.46 -11.78 -1.51
N MET A 530 9.50 -12.03 -2.30
CA MET A 530 9.73 -11.39 -3.59
C MET A 530 9.93 -12.48 -4.64
N GLU A 531 9.15 -12.44 -5.72
CA GLU A 531 9.22 -13.40 -6.83
C GLU A 531 9.40 -12.62 -8.13
N LYS A 532 10.53 -12.82 -8.81
CA LYS A 532 10.74 -12.30 -10.16
C LYS A 532 10.27 -13.32 -11.18
N LEU A 533 9.47 -12.84 -12.14
CA LEU A 533 8.99 -13.59 -13.28
C LEU A 533 9.40 -12.86 -14.56
N SER A 534 10.09 -13.56 -15.44
CA SER A 534 10.36 -13.08 -16.80
C SER A 534 9.08 -13.05 -17.64
N SER A 535 9.08 -12.24 -18.71
CA SER A 535 7.96 -12.17 -19.64
C SER A 535 7.65 -13.54 -20.29
N THR A 536 8.67 -14.37 -20.50
CA THR A 536 8.53 -15.74 -21.02
C THR A 536 7.85 -16.67 -20.01
N GLU A 537 8.31 -16.70 -18.76
CA GLU A 537 7.69 -17.52 -17.71
C GLU A 537 6.24 -17.10 -17.43
N TRP A 538 5.97 -15.80 -17.50
CA TRP A 538 4.61 -15.27 -17.38
C TRP A 538 3.72 -15.75 -18.53
N SER A 539 4.21 -15.68 -19.77
CA SER A 539 3.47 -16.08 -20.96
C SER A 539 3.22 -17.59 -21.01
N GLU A 540 4.11 -18.40 -20.46
CA GLU A 540 3.89 -19.86 -20.32
C GLU A 540 2.76 -20.17 -19.33
N LYS A 541 2.64 -19.39 -18.24
CA LYS A 541 1.61 -19.57 -17.22
C LYS A 541 0.24 -18.97 -17.59
N HIS A 542 0.24 -17.85 -18.33
CA HIS A 542 -0.93 -17.00 -18.54
C HIS A 542 -1.09 -16.53 -20.00
N GLY A 543 -0.54 -17.27 -20.96
CA GLY A 543 -0.57 -16.90 -22.39
C GLY A 543 -1.97 -16.77 -22.99
N GLU A 544 -2.96 -17.43 -22.38
CA GLU A 544 -4.39 -17.33 -22.71
C GLU A 544 -4.99 -15.93 -22.48
N MET A 545 -4.28 -15.05 -21.76
CA MET A 545 -4.76 -13.70 -21.48
C MET A 545 -4.64 -12.75 -22.68
N LEU A 546 -3.66 -12.95 -23.57
CA LEU A 546 -3.43 -12.01 -24.69
C LEU A 546 -4.62 -11.90 -25.67
N PRO A 547 -5.26 -13.00 -26.11
CA PRO A 547 -6.48 -12.92 -26.90
C PRO A 547 -7.62 -12.18 -26.19
N HIS A 548 -7.80 -12.44 -24.89
CA HIS A 548 -8.82 -11.76 -24.09
C HIS A 548 -8.56 -10.25 -24.00
N ILE A 549 -7.31 -9.85 -23.81
CA ILE A 549 -6.90 -8.44 -23.81
C ILE A 549 -7.22 -7.79 -25.16
N ALA A 550 -6.86 -8.44 -26.27
CA ALA A 550 -7.14 -7.93 -27.60
C ALA A 550 -8.66 -7.80 -27.86
N ASP A 551 -9.47 -8.75 -27.39
CA ASP A 551 -10.92 -8.71 -27.51
C ASP A 551 -11.53 -7.52 -26.75
N VAL A 552 -11.10 -7.30 -25.50
CA VAL A 552 -11.56 -6.18 -24.67
C VAL A 552 -11.19 -4.83 -25.30
N LEU A 553 -9.93 -4.70 -25.74
CA LEU A 553 -9.45 -3.48 -26.37
C LEU A 553 -10.17 -3.22 -27.70
N HIS A 554 -10.31 -4.23 -28.57
CA HIS A 554 -11.04 -4.07 -29.83
C HIS A 554 -12.49 -3.66 -29.59
N THR A 555 -13.18 -4.36 -28.67
CA THR A 555 -14.58 -4.07 -28.34
C THR A 555 -14.73 -2.63 -27.85
N THR A 556 -13.89 -2.21 -26.90
CA THR A 556 -13.96 -0.87 -26.32
C THR A 556 -13.63 0.20 -27.36
N LEU A 557 -12.52 0.06 -28.11
CA LEU A 557 -12.11 1.05 -29.11
C LEU A 557 -13.16 1.19 -30.22
N ASN A 558 -13.77 0.10 -30.67
CA ASN A 558 -14.84 0.14 -31.66
C ASN A 558 -16.08 0.89 -31.14
N GLN A 559 -16.42 0.78 -29.85
CA GLN A 559 -17.54 1.51 -29.26
C GLN A 559 -17.25 3.00 -29.02
N LEU A 560 -15.97 3.34 -28.77
CA LEU A 560 -15.54 4.73 -28.62
C LEU A 560 -15.32 5.43 -29.96
N GLN A 561 -15.28 4.67 -31.07
CA GLN A 561 -15.18 5.22 -32.41
C GLN A 561 -16.42 6.07 -32.75
N GLY A 562 -16.19 7.25 -33.33
CA GLY A 562 -17.28 8.14 -33.78
C GLY A 562 -17.83 9.07 -32.70
N LEU A 563 -17.25 9.08 -31.49
CA LEU A 563 -17.52 10.14 -30.52
C LEU A 563 -17.18 11.51 -31.11
N LEU A 564 -18.02 12.51 -30.78
CA LEU A 564 -17.79 13.89 -31.18
C LEU A 564 -16.68 14.52 -30.33
N PRO A 565 -15.95 15.53 -30.84
CA PRO A 565 -14.94 16.25 -30.07
C PRO A 565 -15.47 16.75 -28.73
N GLY A 566 -14.69 16.52 -27.67
CA GLY A 566 -15.06 16.88 -26.30
C GLY A 566 -14.36 16.04 -25.23
N ASN A 567 -14.52 16.46 -23.98
CA ASN A 567 -13.94 15.79 -22.81
C ASN A 567 -14.99 14.93 -22.13
N TYR A 568 -14.79 13.62 -22.12
CA TYR A 568 -15.67 12.62 -21.52
C TYR A 568 -14.98 11.96 -20.32
N ILE A 569 -15.79 11.30 -19.49
CA ILE A 569 -15.30 10.43 -18.41
C ILE A 569 -15.87 9.05 -18.64
N LEU A 570 -15.01 8.04 -18.63
CA LEU A 570 -15.44 6.66 -18.60
C LEU A 570 -15.28 6.15 -17.17
N GLN A 571 -16.40 5.69 -16.60
CA GLN A 571 -16.47 5.14 -15.25
C GLN A 571 -16.83 3.67 -15.33
N HIS A 572 -16.20 2.85 -14.51
CA HIS A 572 -16.69 1.51 -14.24
C HIS A 572 -17.00 1.31 -12.76
N ASP A 573 -18.06 0.55 -12.50
CA ASP A 573 -18.45 0.09 -11.17
C ASP A 573 -18.78 -1.42 -11.29
N PRO A 574 -18.27 -2.29 -10.40
CA PRO A 574 -18.53 -3.72 -10.46
C PRO A 574 -20.02 -4.10 -10.45
N SER A 575 -20.89 -3.24 -9.88
CA SER A 575 -22.35 -3.44 -9.90
C SER A 575 -22.96 -3.39 -11.29
N HIS A 576 -22.26 -2.84 -12.29
CA HIS A 576 -22.69 -2.76 -13.68
C HIS A 576 -22.16 -3.92 -14.56
N GLY A 577 -21.54 -4.93 -13.96
CA GLY A 577 -21.05 -6.11 -14.66
C GLY A 577 -19.87 -5.79 -15.56
N THR A 578 -19.96 -6.07 -16.87
CA THR A 578 -18.88 -5.84 -17.83
C THR A 578 -19.00 -4.50 -18.58
N ASN A 579 -19.91 -3.63 -18.14
CA ASN A 579 -20.15 -2.35 -18.80
C ASN A 579 -19.46 -1.20 -18.05
N ALA A 580 -18.94 -0.24 -18.80
CA ALA A 580 -18.54 1.06 -18.33
C ALA A 580 -19.57 2.13 -18.74
N MET A 581 -19.71 3.16 -17.93
CA MET A 581 -20.62 4.28 -18.15
C MET A 581 -19.83 5.44 -18.73
N LEU A 582 -20.19 5.88 -19.93
CA LEU A 582 -19.59 7.04 -20.59
C LEU A 582 -20.39 8.29 -20.23
N TYR A 583 -19.70 9.29 -19.69
CA TYR A 583 -20.26 10.54 -19.25
C TYR A 583 -19.76 11.69 -20.12
N ARG A 584 -20.64 12.61 -20.49
CA ARG A 584 -20.32 13.84 -21.25
C ARG A 584 -20.59 15.10 -20.41
N PRO A 585 -19.92 16.23 -20.67
CA PRO A 585 -20.17 17.48 -19.96
C PRO A 585 -21.61 17.91 -20.14
N GLY A 586 -22.29 18.27 -19.06
CA GLY A 586 -23.71 18.62 -19.10
C GLY A 586 -24.16 19.38 -17.86
N LYS A 587 -25.28 20.10 -17.98
CA LYS A 587 -25.89 20.76 -16.83
C LYS A 587 -26.57 19.73 -15.92
N SER A 588 -26.47 19.95 -14.61
CA SER A 588 -27.22 19.17 -13.62
C SER A 588 -28.70 19.44 -13.81
N ASN A 589 -29.45 18.42 -14.26
CA ASN A 589 -30.91 18.43 -14.30
C ASN A 589 -31.39 17.41 -13.27
N ALA A 590 -32.50 17.70 -12.58
CA ALA A 590 -32.99 16.86 -11.49
C ALA A 590 -33.29 15.39 -11.89
N ASP A 591 -33.51 15.13 -13.18
CA ASP A 591 -33.86 13.82 -13.73
C ASP A 591 -32.71 13.11 -14.49
N SER A 592 -31.50 13.68 -14.58
CA SER A 592 -30.37 13.02 -15.25
C SER A 592 -29.45 12.29 -14.28
N LEU A 593 -28.89 11.15 -14.71
CA LEU A 593 -27.78 10.50 -14.01
C LEU A 593 -26.55 11.39 -14.14
N VAL A 594 -26.31 12.20 -13.11
CA VAL A 594 -25.22 13.20 -13.06
C VAL A 594 -24.02 12.64 -12.32
N LEU A 595 -22.84 12.78 -12.93
CA LEU A 595 -21.57 12.60 -12.25
C LEU A 595 -21.02 13.99 -11.87
N ASN A 596 -20.75 14.19 -10.59
CA ASN A 596 -20.14 15.41 -10.06
C ASN A 596 -18.66 15.16 -9.75
N LEU A 597 -17.78 15.86 -10.47
CA LEU A 597 -16.35 15.96 -10.19
C LEU A 597 -16.08 16.95 -9.05
N ASP A 598 -16.70 16.73 -7.89
CA ASP A 598 -16.34 17.44 -6.67
C ASP A 598 -15.39 16.58 -5.84
N VAL A 599 -14.10 16.79 -6.06
CA VAL A 599 -13.03 16.02 -5.41
C VAL A 599 -12.88 16.36 -3.92
N ASN A 600 -13.53 17.45 -3.46
CA ASN A 600 -13.60 17.83 -2.05
C ASN A 600 -14.84 17.27 -1.34
N ALA A 601 -15.73 16.59 -2.05
CA ALA A 601 -16.93 16.02 -1.44
C ALA A 601 -16.55 14.93 -0.43
N PRO A 602 -17.10 14.97 0.80
CA PRO A 602 -16.80 13.95 1.80
C PRO A 602 -17.24 12.58 1.32
N ALA A 603 -16.33 11.60 1.41
CA ALA A 603 -16.66 10.22 1.07
C ALA A 603 -17.80 9.69 1.96
N PRO A 604 -18.73 8.88 1.42
CA PRO A 604 -19.74 8.25 2.24
C PRO A 604 -19.05 7.39 3.32
N ALA A 605 -19.57 7.46 4.55
CA ALA A 605 -18.97 6.86 5.74
C ALA A 605 -18.94 5.31 5.73
N ASP A 606 -19.39 4.65 4.67
CA ASP A 606 -19.56 3.21 4.64
C ASP A 606 -18.27 2.45 4.26
N GLN A 607 -17.19 2.76 4.98
CA GLN A 607 -15.94 2.00 4.97
C GLN A 607 -16.13 0.55 5.47
N SER A 608 -17.34 0.19 5.91
CA SER A 608 -17.64 -1.07 6.59
C SER A 608 -17.99 -2.22 5.63
N ALA A 609 -18.48 -1.93 4.42
CA ALA A 609 -18.90 -2.94 3.46
C ALA A 609 -17.70 -3.61 2.77
N ASP A 610 -16.77 -2.83 2.23
CA ASP A 610 -15.58 -3.34 1.50
C ASP A 610 -14.63 -4.13 2.41
N VAL A 611 -14.53 -3.72 3.68
CA VAL A 611 -13.68 -4.36 4.70
C VAL A 611 -14.17 -5.77 5.07
N LYS A 612 -15.46 -6.08 4.82
CA LYS A 612 -16.05 -7.39 5.17
C LYS A 612 -15.85 -8.47 4.11
N VAL A 613 -15.45 -8.11 2.89
CA VAL A 613 -15.21 -9.09 1.82
C VAL A 613 -13.84 -9.74 2.04
N PRO A 614 -13.77 -11.06 2.32
CA PRO A 614 -12.49 -11.72 2.53
C PRO A 614 -11.72 -11.83 1.21
N PRO A 615 -10.38 -11.70 1.24
CA PRO A 615 -9.56 -11.94 0.06
C PRO A 615 -9.65 -13.41 -0.36
N THR A 616 -9.46 -13.67 -1.66
CA THR A 616 -9.37 -15.04 -2.17
C THR A 616 -7.97 -15.58 -1.90
N LEU A 617 -7.87 -16.67 -1.14
CA LEU A 617 -6.59 -17.31 -0.85
C LEU A 617 -6.21 -18.34 -1.94
N CYS A 618 -4.91 -18.53 -2.17
CA CYS A 618 -4.34 -19.56 -3.03
C CYS A 618 -3.30 -20.41 -2.29
N ASP A 619 -2.79 -21.44 -2.97
CA ASP A 619 -1.83 -22.40 -2.48
C ASP A 619 -0.36 -21.97 -2.68
N ASP A 620 -0.12 -20.69 -2.95
CA ASP A 620 1.25 -20.15 -3.06
C ASP A 620 2.04 -20.37 -1.76
N LEU A 621 3.32 -20.66 -1.94
CA LEU A 621 4.20 -21.02 -0.84
C LEU A 621 4.73 -19.77 -0.11
N LEU A 622 4.27 -19.52 1.11
CA LEU A 622 4.82 -18.53 2.04
C LEU A 622 5.93 -19.10 2.94
N PRO A 623 6.82 -18.25 3.50
CA PRO A 623 7.87 -18.66 4.44
C PRO A 623 7.34 -19.45 5.65
N ILE A 624 6.14 -19.09 6.11
CA ILE A 624 5.49 -19.73 7.25
C ILE A 624 5.17 -21.21 7.01
N HIS A 625 4.87 -21.62 5.77
CA HIS A 625 4.60 -23.01 5.40
C HIS A 625 5.87 -23.87 5.54
N LYS A 626 7.01 -23.38 5.03
CA LYS A 626 8.33 -24.04 5.22
C LYS A 626 8.73 -24.07 6.69
N HIS A 627 8.51 -22.98 7.42
CA HIS A 627 8.86 -22.91 8.82
C HIS A 627 8.04 -23.90 9.67
N ARG A 628 6.71 -23.92 9.53
CA ARG A 628 5.81 -24.77 10.33
C ARG A 628 5.68 -26.21 9.82
N ARG A 629 6.17 -26.50 8.60
CA ARG A 629 5.98 -27.78 7.91
C ARG A 629 4.50 -28.12 7.69
N ILE A 630 3.70 -27.10 7.39
CA ILE A 630 2.27 -27.21 7.07
C ILE A 630 2.09 -26.83 5.60
N LEU A 631 1.23 -27.57 4.89
CA LEU A 631 0.92 -27.26 3.50
C LEU A 631 0.16 -25.93 3.36
N PRO A 632 0.32 -25.19 2.26
CA PRO A 632 -0.48 -24.02 1.96
C PRO A 632 -1.99 -24.31 2.05
N CYS A 633 -2.75 -23.43 2.70
CA CYS A 633 -4.20 -23.59 2.86
C CYS A 633 -4.64 -24.96 3.41
N ALA A 634 -3.92 -25.54 4.37
CA ALA A 634 -4.26 -26.83 5.00
C ALA A 634 -4.43 -26.70 6.52
N PHE A 635 -5.20 -27.61 7.13
CA PHE A 635 -5.29 -27.65 8.59
C PHE A 635 -3.99 -28.18 9.20
N THR A 636 -3.81 -27.89 10.49
CA THR A 636 -2.64 -28.38 11.23
C THR A 636 -2.67 -29.91 11.36
N PRO A 637 -1.54 -30.61 11.16
CA PRO A 637 -1.43 -32.02 11.48
C PRO A 637 -1.06 -32.24 12.97
N TYR A 638 -0.97 -31.17 13.78
CA TYR A 638 -0.49 -31.21 15.16
C TYR A 638 -1.60 -30.90 16.18
N GLU A 639 -1.81 -31.80 17.15
CA GLU A 639 -2.90 -31.72 18.15
C GLU A 639 -2.76 -30.55 19.12
N ASP A 640 -1.53 -30.12 19.42
CA ASP A 640 -1.23 -29.01 20.33
C ASP A 640 -1.70 -27.64 19.79
N GLN A 641 -1.91 -27.55 18.47
CA GLN A 641 -2.38 -26.34 17.77
C GLN A 641 -3.91 -26.23 17.71
N LEU A 642 -4.63 -27.21 18.26
CA LEU A 642 -6.08 -27.14 18.42
C LEU A 642 -6.46 -26.33 19.68
N PRO A 643 -7.63 -25.66 19.67
CA PRO A 643 -8.15 -25.01 20.86
C PRO A 643 -8.37 -26.07 21.95
N LYS A 644 -7.60 -25.97 23.04
CA LYS A 644 -7.82 -26.78 24.24
C LYS A 644 -9.25 -26.55 24.71
N GLN A 645 -10.05 -27.62 24.80
CA GLN A 645 -11.39 -27.52 25.39
C GLN A 645 -11.27 -26.87 26.77
N PRO A 646 -12.14 -25.91 27.13
CA PRO A 646 -12.11 -25.31 28.46
C PRO A 646 -12.34 -26.42 29.49
N ARG A 647 -11.26 -26.83 30.19
CA ARG A 647 -11.29 -27.82 31.28
C ARG A 647 -12.05 -27.34 32.53
N LYS A 648 -12.64 -26.15 32.49
CA LYS A 648 -13.44 -25.61 33.61
C LYS A 648 -14.89 -25.54 33.19
N ALA A 649 -15.74 -26.26 33.93
CA ALA A 649 -17.18 -26.02 33.94
C ALA A 649 -17.43 -24.51 34.14
N PRO A 650 -18.42 -23.91 33.47
CA PRO A 650 -18.74 -22.50 33.66
C PRO A 650 -18.91 -22.26 35.16
N ALA A 651 -18.12 -21.34 35.72
CA ALA A 651 -18.31 -20.91 37.09
C ALA A 651 -19.76 -20.49 37.22
N LYS A 652 -20.54 -21.20 38.05
CA LYS A 652 -21.91 -20.82 38.37
C LYS A 652 -21.88 -19.34 38.72
N ASN A 653 -22.58 -18.52 37.94
CA ASN A 653 -22.74 -17.09 38.21
C ASN A 653 -23.15 -16.96 39.68
N LYS A 654 -22.25 -16.49 40.54
CA LYS A 654 -22.62 -16.08 41.88
C LYS A 654 -23.57 -14.90 41.67
N THR A 655 -24.84 -15.08 42.02
CA THR A 655 -25.80 -13.99 42.05
C THR A 655 -25.19 -12.84 42.85
N PRO A 656 -25.27 -11.60 42.35
CA PRO A 656 -24.74 -10.45 43.08
C PRO A 656 -25.40 -10.37 44.46
N PRO A 657 -24.67 -9.89 45.48
CA PRO A 657 -25.21 -9.77 46.83
C PRO A 657 -26.47 -8.89 46.77
N GLN A 658 -27.59 -9.40 47.28
CA GLN A 658 -28.83 -8.63 47.36
C GLN A 658 -28.57 -7.42 48.27
N ALA A 659 -28.84 -6.22 47.74
CA ALA A 659 -28.82 -5.00 48.52
C ALA A 659 -29.80 -5.12 49.71
N ILE A 660 -29.35 -4.64 50.87
CA ILE A 660 -30.10 -4.59 52.13
C ILE A 660 -31.44 -3.89 51.86
N LYS A 661 -32.55 -4.64 52.00
CA LYS A 661 -33.90 -4.08 51.92
C LYS A 661 -34.24 -3.42 53.25
N TRP A 662 -34.45 -2.10 53.25
CA TRP A 662 -35.07 -1.38 54.37
C TRP A 662 -36.51 -1.88 54.61
N PRO A 663 -36.95 -2.12 55.86
CA PRO A 663 -38.31 -2.55 56.14
C PRO A 663 -39.30 -1.38 55.95
N ALA A 664 -40.36 -1.65 55.18
CA ALA A 664 -41.47 -0.72 54.94
C ALA A 664 -42.33 -0.52 56.23
N PRO A 665 -42.99 0.65 56.38
CA PRO A 665 -43.64 1.03 57.62
C PRO A 665 -44.93 0.24 57.91
N LEU A 666 -45.08 -0.12 59.19
CA LEU A 666 -46.24 -0.82 59.77
C LEU A 666 -47.54 -0.04 59.52
N ARG A 667 -48.42 -0.57 58.66
CA ARG A 667 -49.81 -0.10 58.54
C ARG A 667 -50.63 -0.56 59.74
N ALA A 668 -51.31 0.41 60.35
CA ALA A 668 -52.13 0.30 61.53
C ALA A 668 -53.30 -0.71 61.38
N ARG A 669 -53.49 -1.51 62.44
CA ARG A 669 -54.61 -2.43 62.64
C ARG A 669 -55.93 -1.65 62.78
N LYS A 670 -56.89 -1.88 61.87
CA LYS A 670 -58.31 -1.65 62.17
C LYS A 670 -58.83 -2.83 62.99
N LYS A 671 -59.13 -2.58 64.27
CA LYS A 671 -59.91 -3.50 65.13
C LYS A 671 -61.38 -3.44 64.68
N LYS A 672 -61.94 -4.60 64.35
CA LYS A 672 -63.38 -4.87 64.39
C LYS A 672 -63.84 -4.83 65.85
N ILE A 673 -65.00 -4.22 66.11
CA ILE A 673 -65.82 -4.55 67.27
C ILE A 673 -66.79 -5.63 66.82
N GLN A 674 -66.86 -6.65 67.67
CA GLN A 674 -67.69 -7.85 67.65
C GLN A 674 -69.01 -7.55 68.37
N ASP A 675 -70.08 -8.27 68.03
CA ASP A 675 -70.97 -8.79 69.06
C ASP A 675 -70.24 -9.88 69.86
#